data_AF-A0A0A1E4X8-F1
#
_entry.id   AF-A0A0A1E4X8-F1
#
_cell.length_a   1.000
_cell.length_b   1.000
_cell.length_c   1.000
_cell.angle_alpha   90.00
_cell.angle_beta   90.00
_cell.angle_gamma   90.00
#
_symmetry.space_group_name_H-M   'P 1'
#
loop_
_entity.id
_entity.type
_entity.pdbx_description
1 polymer ?
#
loop_
_entity_poly.entity_id
_entity_poly.type
_entity_poly.pdbx_seq_one_letter_code
_entity_poly.pdbx_strand_id
1 'polypeptide(L)'
;KKTTLEKGSTINVSGKEKGGRAIVWGDIALINGNINAQGSDIAETGGFVETSGHDLSIGDDATVYAKEWLLDPENVNIVEGTEIRDDLVVRGDSTEKKNEHTKQSIKSGSIQKALESGATVNISADNKINVNTDISLGGGTLILNTKNNRGGVEINGNLTAVKKTNLSIHSGSRIDIHNNISLMGGRLNITSTGGAIAFEGRNNNNRGMRYIEGEGNITITANGQNFKFNNVSLNGTGSGLNFIANVNNFTHTFDGEINISGNVNISQRTSKSAAFWETSFDSYWNVSTLTLAKNATFNFTKFVAGNRSGKTTRNRSSAGVIFNGLNGNMTFNIGANAHANFTLKPNENTNNSKPLPIQFNANITATGKGSVFFDIYANHSARSTELNMTSINISEGVNFSINSHTRGNDAFKISKDLTINATNSQFNLEQTLDSFNGNDFPRNAINSTHNITILGGNVTLGGRDSSSSITGTINIANGANVTLQAKNGNGANKKLTLGNVLVEGKLNLTGASADINGDLTISSSATFNGNTNDNLNITGTFTNNGTAEINITQGSVNLGNVTNDGKLNITTHAKSGQKSIIRGDIINKQGNLNITDNNSNAEIEIGGNISQKEGNLTISSDKINITKQIEIKAGTGQGNSDSGVASNANLTIKTKELTLTDNLNISGFNKAEITAKDNSDLIIGKASSDNSNAKQITFDKVKDSKISAGNHNVTLNSKVETSNSDGSTGNGSDDNNIGLTISAKDVTVNSNITSHKTVNISASEGGITTKAGTTINATTGSVEVTAKTGDISGTISGKTVSVTATTDSLTVKGGAKINATEGTATLTASSGKLTTEANSAISGANGVTASSQSGDISGTISGKTVSVTASSGSLTVGGDAKINATEGAATLTATKGTLTTVKGSNIDANEGTLVINAQDATLNGDASGDRTEVNAVNASGSGNVTAK
;
A
#
# COMPACT_ATOMS: atom_id res chain seq x y z
N LYS A 1 1.68 69.55 -26.87
CA LYS A 1 2.27 70.90 -26.75
C LYS A 1 2.81 71.33 -28.10
N LYS A 2 2.21 72.36 -28.69
CA LYS A 2 2.60 72.89 -30.00
C LYS A 2 3.72 73.91 -29.82
N THR A 3 4.80 73.77 -30.58
CA THR A 3 5.89 74.75 -30.66
C THR A 3 5.91 75.32 -32.07
N THR A 4 5.91 76.64 -32.19
CA THR A 4 5.82 77.30 -33.49
C THR A 4 6.86 78.40 -33.58
N LEU A 5 7.68 78.36 -34.63
CA LEU A 5 8.48 79.49 -35.06
C LEU A 5 7.67 80.22 -36.13
N GLU A 6 7.05 81.33 -35.76
CA GLU A 6 6.16 82.07 -36.65
C GLU A 6 6.90 82.75 -37.80
N LYS A 7 6.17 83.03 -38.88
CA LYS A 7 6.70 83.68 -40.07
C LYS A 7 7.36 85.02 -39.72
N GLY A 8 8.58 85.24 -40.20
CA GLY A 8 9.39 86.44 -39.91
C GLY A 8 10.23 86.37 -38.63
N SER A 9 10.05 85.35 -37.78
CA SER A 9 10.90 85.13 -36.60
C SER A 9 12.24 84.50 -36.98
N THR A 10 13.33 84.85 -36.27
CA THR A 10 14.66 84.26 -36.50
C THR A 10 15.28 83.76 -35.20
N ILE A 11 15.70 82.49 -35.17
CA ILE A 11 16.59 81.94 -34.15
C ILE A 11 18.00 81.91 -34.74
N ASN A 12 18.90 82.74 -34.24
CA ASN A 12 20.28 82.78 -34.72
C ASN A 12 21.25 82.32 -33.62
N VAL A 13 21.83 81.14 -33.82
CA VAL A 13 22.87 80.55 -32.98
C VAL A 13 24.20 80.47 -33.73
N SER A 14 24.40 81.28 -34.77
CA SER A 14 25.65 81.33 -35.53
C SER A 14 26.81 81.85 -34.67
N GLY A 15 28.02 81.35 -34.93
CA GLY A 15 29.25 81.71 -34.20
C GLY A 15 30.41 82.00 -35.16
N LYS A 16 31.53 82.52 -34.63
CA LYS A 16 32.66 82.94 -35.49
C LYS A 16 33.43 81.75 -36.06
N GLU A 17 33.80 80.78 -35.23
CA GLU A 17 34.57 79.59 -35.65
C GLU A 17 33.70 78.34 -35.89
N LYS A 18 32.58 78.20 -35.19
CA LYS A 18 31.60 77.11 -35.30
C LYS A 18 30.18 77.64 -35.09
N GLY A 19 29.22 77.13 -35.87
CA GLY A 19 27.80 77.37 -35.60
C GLY A 19 27.36 76.71 -34.28
N GLY A 20 26.50 77.37 -33.52
CA GLY A 20 25.87 76.84 -32.31
C GLY A 20 24.78 75.80 -32.60
N ARG A 21 24.13 75.31 -31.55
CA ARG A 21 23.05 74.31 -31.63
C ARG A 21 21.69 74.94 -31.34
N ALA A 22 20.76 74.83 -32.27
CA ALA A 22 19.36 75.23 -32.08
C ALA A 22 18.49 73.96 -32.01
N ILE A 23 17.72 73.81 -30.93
CA ILE A 23 16.76 72.72 -30.75
C ILE A 23 15.36 73.33 -30.63
N VAL A 24 14.47 72.98 -31.55
CA VAL A 24 13.05 73.34 -31.49
C VAL A 24 12.26 72.06 -31.24
N TRP A 25 11.62 71.97 -30.08
CA TRP A 25 10.93 70.75 -29.61
C TRP A 25 9.47 71.02 -29.25
N GLY A 26 8.56 70.15 -29.68
CA GLY A 26 7.15 70.11 -29.30
C GLY A 26 6.46 68.87 -29.89
N ASP A 27 5.25 68.52 -29.43
CA ASP A 27 4.47 67.41 -30.00
C ASP A 27 4.11 67.68 -31.47
N ILE A 28 3.91 68.97 -31.81
CA ILE A 28 3.81 69.50 -33.17
C ILE A 28 4.81 70.65 -33.28
N ALA A 29 5.75 70.56 -34.23
CA ALA A 29 6.74 71.59 -34.50
C ALA A 29 6.44 72.24 -35.86
N LEU A 30 6.02 73.50 -35.84
CA LEU A 30 5.71 74.27 -37.05
C LEU A 30 6.79 75.35 -37.27
N ILE A 31 7.56 75.25 -38.35
CA ILE A 31 8.68 76.15 -38.65
C ILE A 31 8.34 76.97 -39.90
N ASN A 32 7.90 78.20 -39.66
CA ASN A 32 7.56 79.18 -40.72
C ASN A 32 8.55 80.36 -40.76
N GLY A 33 9.49 80.45 -39.80
CA GLY A 33 10.57 81.45 -39.72
C GLY A 33 11.97 80.85 -39.98
N ASN A 34 13.02 81.64 -39.74
CA ASN A 34 14.41 81.26 -40.06
C ASN A 34 15.18 80.72 -38.85
N ILE A 35 16.01 79.69 -39.05
CA ILE A 35 16.99 79.23 -38.05
C ILE A 35 18.39 79.26 -38.66
N ASN A 36 19.27 80.06 -38.09
CA ASN A 36 20.65 80.25 -38.56
C ASN A 36 21.63 79.66 -37.54
N ALA A 37 22.45 78.71 -37.97
CA ALA A 37 23.43 78.04 -37.14
C ALA A 37 24.74 77.84 -37.92
N GLN A 38 25.39 78.93 -38.34
CA GLN A 38 26.59 78.87 -39.20
C GLN A 38 27.85 79.36 -38.48
N GLY A 39 29.02 78.85 -38.87
CA GLY A 39 30.32 79.42 -38.55
C GLY A 39 30.71 80.47 -39.60
N SER A 40 31.16 81.67 -39.22
CA SER A 40 31.49 82.72 -40.21
C SER A 40 32.85 82.55 -40.89
N ASP A 41 33.85 81.99 -40.19
CA ASP A 41 35.25 82.01 -40.64
C ASP A 41 35.66 80.75 -41.44
N ILE A 42 34.88 79.68 -41.31
CA ILE A 42 35.06 78.43 -42.08
C ILE A 42 33.68 78.07 -42.62
N ALA A 43 33.43 78.35 -43.89
CA ALA A 43 32.11 78.21 -44.52
C ALA A 43 31.53 76.77 -44.54
N GLU A 44 32.25 75.79 -43.98
CA GLU A 44 31.87 74.37 -43.93
C GLU A 44 31.88 73.75 -42.51
N THR A 45 32.18 74.50 -41.45
CA THR A 45 31.96 74.02 -40.06
C THR A 45 30.53 74.34 -39.61
N GLY A 46 29.57 73.62 -40.20
CA GLY A 46 28.14 73.78 -39.93
C GLY A 46 27.77 73.65 -38.44
N GLY A 47 26.87 74.50 -37.96
CA GLY A 47 26.15 74.29 -36.70
C GLY A 47 25.01 73.29 -36.88
N PHE A 48 24.39 72.88 -35.78
CA PHE A 48 23.39 71.81 -35.76
C PHE A 48 22.00 72.35 -35.46
N VAL A 49 21.04 72.08 -36.35
CA VAL A 49 19.62 72.39 -36.15
C VAL A 49 18.86 71.08 -36.00
N GLU A 50 18.20 70.91 -34.85
CA GLU A 50 17.34 69.76 -34.57
C GLU A 50 15.90 70.23 -34.38
N THR A 51 14.99 69.69 -35.18
CA THR A 51 13.55 69.89 -35.03
C THR A 51 12.92 68.53 -34.77
N SER A 52 12.22 68.38 -33.64
CA SER A 52 11.53 67.13 -33.31
C SER A 52 10.06 67.38 -32.96
N GLY A 53 9.19 66.56 -33.56
CA GLY A 53 7.74 66.53 -33.38
C GLY A 53 7.13 65.33 -34.11
N HIS A 54 5.92 64.92 -33.72
CA HIS A 54 5.21 63.80 -34.35
C HIS A 54 4.74 64.17 -35.77
N ASP A 55 4.41 65.46 -35.96
CA ASP A 55 4.15 66.10 -37.25
C ASP A 55 5.08 67.32 -37.40
N LEU A 56 5.78 67.43 -38.53
CA LEU A 56 6.66 68.55 -38.87
C LEU A 56 6.25 69.13 -40.23
N SER A 57 5.87 70.39 -40.22
CA SER A 57 5.57 71.19 -41.42
C SER A 57 6.57 72.33 -41.52
N ILE A 58 7.24 72.41 -42.67
CA ILE A 58 8.18 73.48 -43.02
C ILE A 58 7.50 74.33 -44.09
N GLY A 59 7.37 75.64 -43.86
CA GLY A 59 6.81 76.56 -44.85
C GLY A 59 7.72 76.73 -46.08
N ASP A 60 7.13 77.07 -47.23
CA ASP A 60 7.81 77.17 -48.54
C ASP A 60 9.03 78.12 -48.56
N ASP A 61 9.10 79.03 -47.60
CA ASP A 61 10.11 80.09 -47.51
C ASP A 61 11.34 79.70 -46.65
N ALA A 62 11.37 78.50 -46.05
CA ALA A 62 12.39 78.08 -45.09
C ALA A 62 13.54 77.27 -45.74
N THR A 63 14.78 77.72 -45.56
CA THR A 63 15.99 77.12 -46.18
C THR A 63 16.81 76.32 -45.16
N VAL A 64 17.01 75.01 -45.37
CA VAL A 64 17.78 74.11 -44.49
C VAL A 64 18.83 73.35 -45.31
N TYR A 65 20.11 73.47 -44.94
CA TYR A 65 21.25 72.93 -45.71
C TYR A 65 21.77 71.56 -45.23
N ALA A 66 21.23 70.99 -44.14
CA ALA A 66 21.46 69.60 -43.75
C ALA A 66 20.17 69.05 -43.10
N LYS A 67 19.66 67.91 -43.61
CA LYS A 67 18.40 67.28 -43.19
C LYS A 67 18.66 65.83 -42.78
N GLU A 68 18.41 65.49 -41.52
CA GLU A 68 18.23 64.10 -41.08
C GLU A 68 16.85 63.98 -40.41
N TRP A 69 15.99 63.08 -40.93
CA TRP A 69 14.63 62.86 -40.44
C TRP A 69 14.53 61.48 -39.78
N LEU A 70 13.95 61.42 -38.59
CA LEU A 70 14.02 60.27 -37.67
C LEU A 70 12.63 59.66 -37.38
N LEU A 71 11.79 59.48 -38.40
CA LEU A 71 10.48 58.82 -38.25
C LEU A 71 10.45 57.51 -39.03
N ASP A 72 10.04 56.42 -38.38
CA ASP A 72 9.82 55.13 -39.06
C ASP A 72 8.50 55.18 -39.84
N PRO A 73 8.36 54.45 -40.97
CA PRO A 73 7.08 54.33 -41.68
C PRO A 73 5.96 53.82 -40.77
N GLU A 74 4.72 54.24 -40.98
CA GLU A 74 3.58 53.73 -40.21
C GLU A 74 3.43 52.22 -40.39
N ASN A 75 3.44 51.73 -41.63
CA ASN A 75 3.35 50.31 -41.95
C ASN A 75 4.44 49.92 -42.96
N VAL A 76 4.99 48.72 -42.80
CA VAL A 76 5.97 48.15 -43.74
C VAL A 76 5.50 46.79 -44.24
N ASN A 77 5.47 46.63 -45.56
CA ASN A 77 5.19 45.37 -46.24
C ASN A 77 6.46 44.84 -46.88
N ILE A 78 6.90 43.64 -46.48
CA ILE A 78 7.96 42.92 -47.18
C ILE A 78 7.30 42.08 -48.27
N VAL A 79 7.63 42.38 -49.52
CA VAL A 79 7.00 41.81 -50.72
C VAL A 79 8.05 41.20 -51.64
N GLU A 80 7.60 40.30 -52.52
CA GLU A 80 8.49 39.65 -53.47
C GLU A 80 9.16 40.67 -54.42
N GLY A 81 10.43 40.42 -54.72
CA GLY A 81 11.20 41.16 -55.71
C GLY A 81 12.71 41.02 -55.55
N THR A 82 13.44 41.39 -56.59
CA THR A 82 14.91 41.48 -56.60
C THR A 82 15.41 42.62 -55.71
N GLU A 83 16.70 42.63 -55.39
CA GLU A 83 17.35 43.72 -54.65
C GLU A 83 17.09 45.09 -55.28
N ILE A 84 16.69 46.03 -54.43
CA ILE A 84 16.69 47.47 -54.71
C ILE A 84 17.60 48.11 -53.65
N ARG A 85 18.69 48.75 -54.09
CA ARG A 85 19.69 49.33 -53.18
C ARG A 85 19.11 50.32 -52.18
N ASP A 86 18.12 51.09 -52.61
CA ASP A 86 17.50 52.12 -51.79
C ASP A 86 16.46 51.56 -50.80
N ASP A 87 16.21 50.26 -50.76
CA ASP A 87 15.31 49.67 -49.76
C ASP A 87 15.91 49.72 -48.35
N LEU A 88 17.24 49.58 -48.28
CA LEU A 88 17.98 49.51 -47.02
C LEU A 88 19.09 50.56 -47.00
N VAL A 89 19.13 51.36 -45.94
CA VAL A 89 20.11 52.42 -45.73
C VAL A 89 20.97 52.12 -44.49
N VAL A 90 22.22 52.57 -44.51
CA VAL A 90 23.09 52.57 -43.33
C VAL A 90 22.99 53.95 -42.67
N ARG A 91 22.79 54.01 -41.36
CA ARG A 91 22.60 55.28 -40.61
C ARG A 91 23.81 55.56 -39.71
N GLY A 92 24.51 56.69 -39.94
CA GLY A 92 25.71 57.09 -39.20
C GLY A 92 26.85 56.07 -39.30
N ASP A 93 27.65 55.94 -38.24
CA ASP A 93 28.76 54.96 -38.16
C ASP A 93 28.29 53.51 -37.88
N SER A 94 26.98 53.24 -37.96
CA SER A 94 26.45 51.90 -37.72
C SER A 94 26.77 50.96 -38.89
N THR A 95 26.99 49.68 -38.60
CA THR A 95 27.02 48.62 -39.62
C THR A 95 25.64 47.98 -39.84
N GLU A 96 24.61 48.45 -39.12
CA GLU A 96 23.22 48.00 -39.24
C GLU A 96 22.54 48.66 -40.44
N LYS A 97 21.97 47.83 -41.31
CA LYS A 97 21.13 48.27 -42.42
C LYS A 97 19.69 48.40 -41.95
N LYS A 98 19.06 49.54 -42.18
CA LYS A 98 17.69 49.84 -41.76
C LYS A 98 16.79 50.11 -42.96
N ASN A 99 15.49 49.87 -42.84
CA ASN A 99 14.59 50.31 -43.90
C ASN A 99 14.67 51.82 -44.09
N GLU A 100 14.60 52.22 -45.36
CA GLU A 100 14.47 53.62 -45.76
C GLU A 100 13.15 54.19 -45.21
N HIS A 101 13.20 55.39 -44.63
CA HIS A 101 12.12 55.97 -43.82
C HIS A 101 10.87 56.39 -44.61
N THR A 102 10.97 56.58 -45.93
CA THR A 102 9.84 56.87 -46.81
C THR A 102 9.23 55.60 -47.44
N LYS A 103 9.92 54.46 -47.36
CA LYS A 103 9.49 53.22 -47.99
C LYS A 103 8.60 52.37 -47.09
N GLN A 104 7.36 52.19 -47.55
CA GLN A 104 6.39 51.27 -46.96
C GLN A 104 6.42 49.86 -47.57
N SER A 105 7.17 49.66 -48.65
CA SER A 105 7.34 48.36 -49.31
C SER A 105 8.82 48.05 -49.51
N ILE A 106 9.28 46.93 -48.96
CA ILE A 106 10.67 46.48 -49.01
C ILE A 106 10.73 45.17 -49.78
N LYS A 107 11.64 45.05 -50.75
CA LYS A 107 11.80 43.81 -51.51
C LYS A 107 12.55 42.77 -50.70
N SER A 108 12.07 41.52 -50.72
CA SER A 108 12.74 40.40 -50.05
C SER A 108 14.18 40.21 -50.54
N GLY A 109 14.45 40.40 -51.84
CA GLY A 109 15.81 40.32 -52.40
C GLY A 109 16.80 41.32 -51.78
N SER A 110 16.34 42.51 -51.37
CA SER A 110 17.16 43.51 -50.68
C SER A 110 17.61 43.02 -49.30
N ILE A 111 16.70 42.37 -48.57
CA ILE A 111 16.98 41.75 -47.26
C ILE A 111 17.91 40.55 -47.43
N GLN A 112 17.64 39.67 -48.39
CA GLN A 112 18.43 38.46 -48.65
C GLN A 112 19.90 38.81 -48.90
N LYS A 113 20.18 39.71 -49.85
CA LYS A 113 21.55 40.09 -50.18
C LYS A 113 22.29 40.79 -49.04
N ALA A 114 21.57 41.56 -48.22
CA ALA A 114 22.13 42.17 -47.02
C ALA A 114 22.53 41.11 -45.97
N LEU A 115 21.70 40.10 -45.76
CA LEU A 115 22.00 38.99 -44.85
C LEU A 115 23.15 38.12 -45.38
N GLU A 116 23.23 37.88 -46.69
CA GLU A 116 24.34 37.13 -47.31
C GLU A 116 25.73 37.69 -46.99
N SER A 117 25.84 39.01 -46.77
CA SER A 117 27.09 39.66 -46.34
C SER A 117 27.33 39.60 -44.82
N GLY A 118 26.48 38.90 -44.06
CA GLY A 118 26.53 38.80 -42.60
C GLY A 118 26.02 40.04 -41.86
N ALA A 119 25.31 40.96 -42.52
CA ALA A 119 24.87 42.21 -41.92
C ALA A 119 23.72 42.02 -40.92
N THR A 120 23.53 43.01 -40.05
CA THR A 120 22.28 43.18 -39.30
C THR A 120 21.33 44.02 -40.14
N VAL A 121 20.12 43.51 -40.38
CA VAL A 121 19.03 44.19 -41.08
C VAL A 121 17.91 44.47 -40.09
N ASN A 122 17.56 45.73 -39.88
CA ASN A 122 16.53 46.17 -38.93
C ASN A 122 15.40 46.88 -39.67
N ILE A 123 14.25 46.21 -39.74
CA ILE A 123 13.02 46.72 -40.33
C ILE A 123 12.14 47.24 -39.20
N SER A 124 11.96 48.55 -39.16
CA SER A 124 11.13 49.24 -38.19
C SER A 124 9.88 49.86 -38.83
N ALA A 125 8.76 49.76 -38.11
CA ALA A 125 7.53 50.47 -38.41
C ALA A 125 6.90 51.03 -37.12
N ASP A 126 6.10 52.09 -37.21
CA ASP A 126 5.37 52.57 -36.05
C ASP A 126 4.25 51.59 -35.65
N ASN A 127 3.48 51.11 -36.64
CA ASN A 127 2.26 50.33 -36.45
C ASN A 127 2.39 48.85 -36.82
N LYS A 128 2.64 48.51 -38.09
CA LYS A 128 2.56 47.13 -38.57
C LYS A 128 3.70 46.73 -39.50
N ILE A 129 4.20 45.50 -39.32
CA ILE A 129 5.07 44.84 -40.30
C ILE A 129 4.37 43.59 -40.83
N ASN A 130 4.20 43.49 -42.15
CA ASN A 130 3.71 42.29 -42.83
C ASN A 130 4.81 41.67 -43.69
N VAL A 131 5.18 40.42 -43.43
CA VAL A 131 6.08 39.64 -44.29
C VAL A 131 5.23 38.77 -45.21
N ASN A 132 4.96 39.25 -46.43
CA ASN A 132 4.01 38.62 -47.37
C ASN A 132 4.67 37.65 -48.37
N THR A 133 5.98 37.47 -48.29
CA THR A 133 6.77 36.64 -49.20
C THR A 133 7.80 35.83 -48.43
N ASP A 134 8.27 34.75 -49.04
CA ASP A 134 9.38 33.96 -48.51
C ASP A 134 10.69 34.75 -48.52
N ILE A 135 11.54 34.52 -47.52
CA ILE A 135 12.86 35.13 -47.36
C ILE A 135 13.90 34.05 -47.06
N SER A 136 14.89 33.92 -47.96
CA SER A 136 16.10 33.15 -47.71
C SER A 136 17.06 33.90 -46.78
N LEU A 137 17.44 33.33 -45.65
CA LEU A 137 18.29 34.01 -44.66
C LEU A 137 19.77 33.60 -44.85
N GLY A 138 20.57 34.51 -45.39
CA GLY A 138 21.94 34.26 -45.90
C GLY A 138 23.10 34.29 -44.91
N GLY A 139 22.84 34.32 -43.59
CA GLY A 139 23.81 34.67 -42.54
C GLY A 139 23.49 36.03 -41.92
N GLY A 140 24.01 36.39 -40.74
CA GLY A 140 23.74 37.71 -40.12
C GLY A 140 22.52 37.74 -39.17
N THR A 141 21.85 38.89 -39.05
CA THR A 141 20.72 39.09 -38.11
C THR A 141 19.58 39.89 -38.76
N LEU A 142 18.36 39.36 -38.73
CA LEU A 142 17.14 40.09 -39.11
C LEU A 142 16.41 40.56 -37.85
N ILE A 143 16.07 41.85 -37.78
CA ILE A 143 15.30 42.47 -36.71
C ILE A 143 14.02 43.04 -37.33
N LEU A 144 12.86 42.67 -36.77
CA LEU A 144 11.55 43.23 -37.10
C LEU A 144 11.03 43.95 -35.86
N ASN A 145 10.74 45.24 -35.96
CA ASN A 145 10.43 46.06 -34.80
C ASN A 145 9.22 46.97 -35.03
N THR A 146 8.15 46.80 -34.25
CA THR A 146 7.00 47.73 -34.23
C THR A 146 6.87 48.43 -32.88
N LYS A 147 6.64 49.75 -32.88
CA LYS A 147 6.62 50.58 -31.66
C LYS A 147 5.27 50.57 -30.94
N ASN A 148 4.18 50.73 -31.67
CA ASN A 148 2.86 50.95 -31.07
C ASN A 148 2.12 49.63 -30.77
N ASN A 149 1.00 49.74 -30.05
CA ASN A 149 0.22 48.60 -29.56
C ASN A 149 -0.97 48.20 -30.45
N ARG A 150 -1.00 48.61 -31.72
CA ARG A 150 -2.16 48.41 -32.61
C ARG A 150 -1.93 47.38 -33.72
N GLY A 151 -0.86 47.51 -34.51
CA GLY A 151 -0.72 46.80 -35.79
C GLY A 151 0.02 45.47 -35.73
N GLY A 152 1.10 45.39 -34.96
CA GLY A 152 1.79 44.13 -34.70
C GLY A 152 2.72 43.64 -35.83
N VAL A 153 3.15 42.38 -35.74
CA VAL A 153 3.97 41.72 -36.77
C VAL A 153 3.26 40.48 -37.29
N GLU A 154 3.10 40.37 -38.61
CA GLU A 154 2.46 39.23 -39.27
C GLU A 154 3.45 38.58 -40.25
N ILE A 155 3.76 37.29 -40.05
CA ILE A 155 4.66 36.51 -40.89
C ILE A 155 3.84 35.54 -41.75
N ASN A 156 3.58 35.95 -42.99
CA ASN A 156 2.84 35.19 -43.99
C ASN A 156 3.73 34.37 -44.93
N GLY A 157 5.02 34.65 -45.05
CA GLY A 157 5.98 33.87 -45.83
C GLY A 157 6.88 32.98 -44.98
N ASN A 158 7.58 32.04 -45.62
CA ASN A 158 8.63 31.23 -45.00
C ASN A 158 9.89 32.07 -44.74
N LEU A 159 10.44 31.95 -43.53
CA LEU A 159 11.77 32.47 -43.18
C LEU A 159 12.73 31.30 -43.08
N THR A 160 13.53 31.06 -44.12
CA THR A 160 14.36 29.85 -44.22
C THR A 160 15.83 30.22 -44.36
N ALA A 161 16.63 29.87 -43.36
CA ALA A 161 18.06 30.05 -43.40
C ALA A 161 18.76 29.10 -44.37
N VAL A 162 19.65 29.66 -45.18
CA VAL A 162 20.66 28.93 -45.97
C VAL A 162 22.04 28.99 -45.31
N LYS A 163 22.23 29.90 -44.34
CA LYS A 163 23.32 29.91 -43.37
C LYS A 163 22.77 30.30 -42.00
N LYS A 164 23.43 29.86 -40.92
CA LYS A 164 23.07 30.20 -39.53
C LYS A 164 22.78 31.70 -39.39
N THR A 165 21.53 32.05 -39.06
CA THR A 165 21.03 33.44 -39.03
C THR A 165 20.23 33.70 -37.76
N ASN A 166 20.37 34.88 -37.17
CA ASN A 166 19.56 35.28 -36.02
C ASN A 166 18.30 36.04 -36.48
N LEU A 167 17.18 35.83 -35.79
CA LEU A 167 15.93 36.54 -35.99
C LEU A 167 15.47 37.14 -34.65
N SER A 168 15.24 38.45 -34.63
CA SER A 168 14.64 39.16 -33.51
C SER A 168 13.36 39.85 -33.94
N ILE A 169 12.25 39.59 -33.24
CA ILE A 169 10.95 40.23 -33.49
C ILE A 169 10.52 40.94 -32.21
N HIS A 170 10.33 42.25 -32.27
CA HIS A 170 9.80 43.04 -31.18
C HIS A 170 8.49 43.71 -31.62
N SER A 171 7.44 43.57 -30.81
CA SER A 171 6.18 44.23 -31.08
C SER A 171 5.51 44.80 -29.84
N GLY A 172 5.03 46.04 -29.96
CA GLY A 172 4.08 46.64 -29.02
C GLY A 172 2.70 45.96 -29.01
N SER A 173 2.38 45.12 -30.00
CA SER A 173 1.08 44.46 -30.18
C SER A 173 1.22 42.96 -30.47
N ARG A 174 0.20 42.36 -31.10
CA ARG A 174 0.14 40.94 -31.45
C ARG A 174 1.21 40.54 -32.48
N ILE A 175 1.76 39.34 -32.33
CA ILE A 175 2.67 38.72 -33.31
C ILE A 175 2.01 37.43 -33.82
N ASP A 176 1.80 37.36 -35.12
CA ASP A 176 1.17 36.23 -35.79
C ASP A 176 2.14 35.57 -36.77
N ILE A 177 2.43 34.28 -36.57
CA ILE A 177 3.33 33.49 -37.39
C ILE A 177 2.51 32.41 -38.08
N HIS A 178 2.32 32.58 -39.39
CA HIS A 178 1.47 31.73 -40.20
C HIS A 178 2.22 30.67 -41.01
N ASN A 179 3.55 30.80 -41.12
CA ASN A 179 4.42 29.94 -41.92
C ASN A 179 5.72 29.58 -41.19
N ASN A 180 6.62 28.87 -41.88
CA ASN A 180 7.80 28.25 -41.27
C ASN A 180 8.90 29.27 -40.93
N ILE A 181 9.62 29.00 -39.85
CA ILE A 181 10.85 29.70 -39.45
C ILE A 181 11.92 28.63 -39.24
N SER A 182 13.02 28.68 -40.02
CA SER A 182 14.19 27.82 -39.84
C SER A 182 15.45 28.66 -39.88
N LEU A 183 16.28 28.54 -38.85
CA LEU A 183 17.44 29.40 -38.59
C LEU A 183 18.79 28.66 -38.65
N MET A 184 18.79 27.35 -38.92
CA MET A 184 19.99 26.49 -38.90
C MET A 184 20.77 26.62 -37.57
N GLY A 185 20.06 26.51 -36.45
CA GLY A 185 20.60 26.70 -35.10
C GLY A 185 20.99 28.13 -34.74
N GLY A 186 20.45 29.13 -35.46
CA GLY A 186 20.55 30.55 -35.13
C GLY A 186 19.61 30.99 -34.01
N ARG A 187 19.81 32.22 -33.51
CA ARG A 187 19.02 32.73 -32.38
C ARG A 187 17.62 33.18 -32.80
N LEU A 188 16.58 32.71 -32.13
CA LEU A 188 15.20 33.19 -32.28
C LEU A 188 14.77 33.94 -31.02
N ASN A 189 14.63 35.27 -31.12
CA ASN A 189 14.11 36.10 -30.03
C ASN A 189 12.81 36.77 -30.47
N ILE A 190 11.72 36.56 -29.74
CA ILE A 190 10.44 37.19 -30.01
C ILE A 190 9.96 37.85 -28.73
N THR A 191 9.52 39.10 -28.78
CA THR A 191 8.96 39.81 -27.62
C THR A 191 7.71 40.58 -28.02
N SER A 192 6.59 40.27 -27.38
CA SER A 192 5.37 41.09 -27.44
C SER A 192 5.15 41.77 -26.09
N THR A 193 4.99 43.10 -26.11
CA THR A 193 4.76 43.91 -24.90
C THR A 193 3.30 44.31 -24.69
N GLY A 194 2.41 44.01 -25.64
CA GLY A 194 1.00 44.38 -25.57
C GLY A 194 0.00 43.42 -26.22
N GLY A 195 0.44 42.28 -26.78
CA GLY A 195 -0.44 41.34 -27.47
C GLY A 195 -0.07 39.87 -27.29
N ALA A 196 -0.84 39.02 -27.96
CA ALA A 196 -0.59 37.58 -28.04
C ALA A 196 0.57 37.26 -29.00
N ILE A 197 1.15 36.07 -28.86
CA ILE A 197 2.03 35.47 -29.85
C ILE A 197 1.37 34.17 -30.32
N ALA A 198 1.07 34.08 -31.61
CA ALA A 198 0.37 32.94 -32.20
C ALA A 198 1.19 32.25 -33.29
N PHE A 199 1.25 30.93 -33.21
CA PHE A 199 1.76 30.03 -34.23
C PHE A 199 0.56 29.25 -34.78
N GLU A 200 -0.15 29.85 -35.73
CA GLU A 200 -1.43 29.34 -36.22
C GLU A 200 -1.62 29.60 -37.72
N GLY A 201 -2.49 28.83 -38.38
CA GLY A 201 -2.83 29.09 -39.77
C GLY A 201 -3.52 30.45 -39.93
N ARG A 202 -3.24 31.14 -41.05
CA ARG A 202 -3.79 32.49 -41.35
C ARG A 202 -5.33 32.55 -41.29
N ASN A 203 -6.00 31.48 -41.70
CA ASN A 203 -7.45 31.31 -41.65
C ASN A 203 -7.78 29.97 -40.98
N ASN A 204 -8.98 29.84 -40.41
CA ASN A 204 -9.46 28.61 -39.75
C ASN A 204 -9.40 27.32 -40.60
N ASN A 205 -9.24 27.45 -41.92
CA ASN A 205 -9.15 26.33 -42.87
C ASN A 205 -7.71 25.89 -43.16
N ASN A 206 -6.69 26.68 -42.78
CA ASN A 206 -5.29 26.34 -43.03
C ASN A 206 -4.78 25.37 -41.95
N ARG A 207 -4.79 24.08 -42.28
CA ARG A 207 -4.44 22.98 -41.36
C ARG A 207 -2.99 22.48 -41.48
N GLY A 208 -2.24 22.91 -42.50
CA GLY A 208 -0.92 22.31 -42.80
C GLY A 208 0.14 22.71 -41.78
N MET A 209 0.94 21.79 -41.25
CA MET A 209 1.85 22.01 -40.11
C MET A 209 2.89 23.13 -40.32
N ARG A 210 3.13 23.95 -39.28
CA ARG A 210 4.20 24.97 -39.27
C ARG A 210 5.45 24.45 -38.57
N TYR A 211 6.62 24.70 -39.12
CA TYR A 211 7.92 24.32 -38.55
C TYR A 211 8.67 25.54 -38.04
N ILE A 212 9.04 25.54 -36.76
CA ILE A 212 9.78 26.60 -36.08
C ILE A 212 11.07 26.01 -35.49
N GLU A 213 12.22 26.51 -35.93
CA GLU A 213 13.53 26.00 -35.55
C GLU A 213 14.49 27.13 -35.16
N GLY A 214 15.18 26.96 -34.04
CA GLY A 214 16.19 27.87 -33.54
C GLY A 214 16.49 27.68 -32.05
N GLU A 215 17.19 28.66 -31.48
CA GLU A 215 17.55 28.71 -30.05
C GLU A 215 17.27 30.11 -29.49
N GLY A 216 16.48 30.25 -28.41
CA GLY A 216 16.25 31.57 -27.81
C GLY A 216 14.94 31.74 -27.07
N ASN A 217 14.57 32.99 -26.81
CA ASN A 217 13.46 33.35 -25.92
C ASN A 217 12.28 33.97 -26.69
N ILE A 218 11.08 33.47 -26.43
CA ILE A 218 9.81 33.95 -26.95
C ILE A 218 9.00 34.45 -25.75
N THR A 219 8.87 35.77 -25.60
CA THR A 219 8.41 36.40 -24.35
C THR A 219 7.16 37.23 -24.55
N ILE A 220 6.19 37.09 -23.64
CA ILE A 220 5.06 38.02 -23.49
C ILE A 220 5.16 38.67 -22.12
N THR A 221 5.10 40.01 -22.08
CA THR A 221 5.18 40.78 -20.82
C THR A 221 3.83 41.37 -20.38
N ALA A 222 2.81 41.33 -21.23
CA ALA A 222 1.48 41.85 -20.93
C ALA A 222 0.57 40.83 -20.25
N ASN A 223 -0.18 41.30 -19.23
CA ASN A 223 -1.20 40.52 -18.55
C ASN A 223 -2.45 40.35 -19.42
N GLY A 224 -3.18 39.25 -19.25
CA GLY A 224 -4.41 38.95 -19.99
C GLY A 224 -4.19 38.49 -21.43
N GLN A 225 -2.95 38.22 -21.83
CA GLN A 225 -2.58 37.74 -23.16
C GLN A 225 -2.46 36.21 -23.22
N ASN A 226 -2.08 35.69 -24.39
CA ASN A 226 -1.95 34.26 -24.62
C ASN A 226 -0.82 33.87 -25.57
N PHE A 227 -0.33 32.64 -25.39
CA PHE A 227 0.35 31.88 -26.43
C PHE A 227 -0.66 30.98 -27.13
N LYS A 228 -0.62 30.96 -28.47
CA LYS A 228 -1.43 30.05 -29.27
C LYS A 228 -0.54 29.17 -30.12
N PHE A 229 -0.78 27.86 -30.06
CA PHE A 229 -0.10 26.85 -30.84
C PHE A 229 -1.16 26.03 -31.56
N ASN A 230 -1.19 26.10 -32.89
CA ASN A 230 -2.08 25.28 -33.69
C ASN A 230 -1.25 24.53 -34.75
N ASN A 231 -1.26 23.19 -34.67
CA ASN A 231 -0.60 22.34 -35.66
C ASN A 231 0.86 22.78 -35.91
N VAL A 232 1.72 22.75 -34.88
CA VAL A 232 3.09 23.26 -34.94
C VAL A 232 4.15 22.19 -34.64
N SER A 233 5.26 22.25 -35.34
CA SER A 233 6.49 21.51 -35.09
C SER A 233 7.55 22.47 -34.56
N LEU A 234 8.03 22.24 -33.34
CA LEU A 234 9.01 23.07 -32.66
C LEU A 234 10.34 22.29 -32.56
N ASN A 235 11.40 22.86 -33.11
CA ASN A 235 12.75 22.32 -33.05
C ASN A 235 13.68 23.24 -32.26
N GLY A 236 13.88 22.94 -30.98
CA GLY A 236 14.81 23.69 -30.14
C GLY A 236 16.23 23.16 -30.22
N THR A 237 17.10 23.87 -30.94
CA THR A 237 18.53 23.57 -31.00
C THR A 237 19.27 24.13 -29.78
N GLY A 238 20.42 23.56 -29.40
CA GLY A 238 21.25 24.11 -28.32
C GLY A 238 20.49 24.23 -26.98
N SER A 239 20.43 25.44 -26.40
CA SER A 239 19.64 25.74 -25.20
C SER A 239 18.11 25.72 -25.39
N GLY A 240 17.63 25.49 -26.61
CA GLY A 240 16.23 25.25 -26.92
C GLY A 240 15.40 26.50 -27.20
N LEU A 241 14.10 26.28 -27.44
CA LEU A 241 13.10 27.35 -27.57
C LEU A 241 12.39 27.55 -26.24
N ASN A 242 12.47 28.76 -25.69
CA ASN A 242 11.96 29.10 -24.36
C ASN A 242 10.82 30.12 -24.47
N PHE A 243 9.58 29.65 -24.34
CA PHE A 243 8.38 30.48 -24.29
C PHE A 243 8.11 30.90 -22.84
N ILE A 244 8.14 32.20 -22.57
CA ILE A 244 8.19 32.76 -21.22
C ILE A 244 7.07 33.80 -21.02
N ALA A 245 6.25 33.58 -20.01
CA ALA A 245 5.22 34.50 -19.55
C ALA A 245 5.32 34.70 -18.03
N ASN A 246 6.03 35.75 -17.59
CA ASN A 246 6.16 36.12 -16.16
C ASN A 246 5.05 37.09 -15.74
N VAL A 247 3.80 36.68 -15.97
CA VAL A 247 2.58 37.48 -15.74
C VAL A 247 1.51 36.66 -14.99
N ASN A 248 0.52 37.34 -14.41
CA ASN A 248 -0.46 36.71 -13.51
C ASN A 248 -1.59 35.98 -14.27
N ASN A 249 -2.45 36.70 -14.99
CA ASN A 249 -3.50 36.16 -15.85
C ASN A 249 -2.93 35.90 -17.25
N PHE A 250 -2.83 34.63 -17.62
CA PHE A 250 -2.29 34.23 -18.91
C PHE A 250 -2.87 32.89 -19.35
N THR A 251 -3.13 32.77 -20.65
CA THR A 251 -3.70 31.55 -21.25
C THR A 251 -2.71 30.93 -22.23
N HIS A 252 -2.57 29.62 -22.19
CA HIS A 252 -2.00 28.87 -23.31
C HIS A 252 -3.14 28.16 -24.02
N THR A 253 -3.12 28.20 -25.36
CA THR A 253 -4.04 27.43 -26.18
C THR A 253 -3.20 26.53 -27.07
N PHE A 254 -3.36 25.22 -26.89
CA PHE A 254 -2.73 24.20 -27.72
C PHE A 254 -3.82 23.46 -28.48
N ASP A 255 -3.76 23.49 -29.80
CA ASP A 255 -4.76 22.91 -30.69
C ASP A 255 -4.10 22.06 -31.79
N GLY A 256 -4.76 20.98 -32.20
CA GLY A 256 -4.32 20.16 -33.33
C GLY A 256 -3.17 19.21 -32.97
N GLU A 257 -2.12 19.17 -33.80
CA GLU A 257 -0.93 18.33 -33.59
C GLU A 257 0.28 19.16 -33.15
N ILE A 258 1.07 18.64 -32.22
CA ILE A 258 2.30 19.28 -31.75
C ILE A 258 3.46 18.31 -31.91
N ASN A 259 4.47 18.70 -32.69
CA ASN A 259 5.68 17.90 -32.89
C ASN A 259 6.88 18.61 -32.25
N ILE A 260 7.70 17.87 -31.50
CA ILE A 260 8.86 18.40 -30.79
C ILE A 260 10.11 17.66 -31.25
N SER A 261 11.06 18.42 -31.77
CA SER A 261 12.45 18.02 -31.95
C SER A 261 13.35 18.89 -31.05
N GLY A 262 14.38 18.31 -30.44
CA GLY A 262 15.25 19.04 -29.51
C GLY A 262 14.56 19.48 -28.22
N ASN A 263 14.90 20.67 -27.71
CA ASN A 263 14.54 21.15 -26.36
C ASN A 263 13.51 22.30 -26.43
N VAL A 264 12.32 22.11 -25.87
CA VAL A 264 11.25 23.11 -25.85
C VAL A 264 10.74 23.32 -24.44
N ASN A 265 10.76 24.57 -23.97
CA ASN A 265 10.27 24.98 -22.66
C ASN A 265 9.16 26.01 -22.83
N ILE A 266 7.96 25.72 -22.35
CA ILE A 266 6.82 26.65 -22.34
C ILE A 266 6.44 26.91 -20.89
N SER A 267 6.52 28.16 -20.45
CA SER A 267 6.36 28.47 -19.04
C SER A 267 5.57 29.76 -18.79
N GLN A 268 4.64 29.65 -17.85
CA GLN A 268 4.10 30.79 -17.13
C GLN A 268 4.34 30.62 -15.63
N ARG A 269 4.93 31.65 -15.01
CA ARG A 269 5.09 31.76 -13.56
C ARG A 269 4.56 33.10 -13.08
N THR A 270 3.63 33.07 -12.13
CA THR A 270 3.01 34.28 -11.58
C THR A 270 3.90 34.92 -10.50
N SER A 271 3.60 36.17 -10.13
CA SER A 271 4.19 36.76 -8.92
C SER A 271 3.84 35.95 -7.67
N LYS A 272 4.79 35.87 -6.71
CA LYS A 272 4.55 35.28 -5.37
C LYS A 272 3.52 36.07 -4.56
N SER A 273 3.35 37.36 -4.84
CA SER A 273 2.39 38.24 -4.16
C SER A 273 1.01 38.26 -4.80
N ALA A 274 0.85 37.62 -5.97
CA ALA A 274 -0.40 37.65 -6.73
C ALA A 274 -1.56 37.05 -5.92
N ALA A 275 -2.70 37.72 -5.97
CA ALA A 275 -3.92 37.19 -5.36
C ALA A 275 -4.55 36.10 -6.23
N PHE A 276 -5.35 35.21 -5.64
CA PHE A 276 -6.06 34.16 -6.37
C PHE A 276 -7.00 34.72 -7.47
N TRP A 277 -7.55 35.93 -7.29
CA TRP A 277 -8.41 36.55 -8.29
C TRP A 277 -7.65 37.22 -9.45
N GLU A 278 -6.36 37.48 -9.28
CA GLU A 278 -5.48 38.01 -10.34
C GLU A 278 -4.84 36.90 -11.17
N THR A 279 -5.06 35.65 -10.76
CA THR A 279 -4.49 34.43 -11.35
C THR A 279 -5.64 33.47 -11.63
N SER A 280 -6.51 33.85 -12.55
CA SER A 280 -7.82 33.20 -12.79
C SER A 280 -8.00 32.63 -14.19
N PHE A 281 -7.04 32.82 -15.10
CA PHE A 281 -7.15 32.38 -16.50
C PHE A 281 -6.62 30.96 -16.66
N ASP A 282 -7.49 30.08 -17.13
CA ASP A 282 -7.19 28.68 -17.42
C ASP A 282 -6.36 28.56 -18.71
N SER A 283 -5.76 27.39 -18.94
CA SER A 283 -5.12 27.04 -20.21
C SER A 283 -5.77 25.80 -20.80
N TYR A 284 -5.80 25.72 -22.12
CA TYR A 284 -6.55 24.71 -22.86
C TYR A 284 -5.61 23.84 -23.67
N TRP A 285 -5.72 22.53 -23.46
CA TRP A 285 -4.98 21.51 -24.18
C TRP A 285 -5.96 20.69 -25.02
N ASN A 286 -6.15 21.14 -26.26
CA ASN A 286 -6.97 20.50 -27.29
C ASN A 286 -6.07 19.82 -28.34
N VAL A 287 -4.93 19.28 -27.89
CA VAL A 287 -3.98 18.57 -28.75
C VAL A 287 -4.48 17.15 -28.99
N SER A 288 -4.60 16.79 -30.26
CA SER A 288 -4.88 15.43 -30.71
C SER A 288 -3.67 14.51 -30.49
N THR A 289 -2.49 14.95 -30.92
CA THR A 289 -1.23 14.20 -30.81
C THR A 289 -0.06 15.10 -30.43
N LEU A 290 0.68 14.73 -29.40
CA LEU A 290 2.00 15.28 -29.06
C LEU A 290 3.07 14.25 -29.46
N THR A 291 3.92 14.58 -30.42
CA THR A 291 5.02 13.71 -30.88
C THR A 291 6.36 14.27 -30.46
N LEU A 292 7.18 13.48 -29.76
CA LEU A 292 8.55 13.83 -29.39
C LEU A 292 9.54 12.93 -30.15
N ALA A 293 10.51 13.53 -30.83
CA ALA A 293 11.61 12.81 -31.45
C ALA A 293 12.53 12.18 -30.39
N LYS A 294 13.42 11.26 -30.81
CA LYS A 294 14.45 10.67 -29.94
C LYS A 294 15.25 11.76 -29.21
N ASN A 295 15.46 11.59 -27.91
CA ASN A 295 16.15 12.53 -27.01
C ASN A 295 15.51 13.94 -26.91
N ALA A 296 14.30 14.16 -27.45
CA ALA A 296 13.63 15.45 -27.34
C ALA A 296 13.08 15.68 -25.93
N THR A 297 13.06 16.93 -25.49
CA THR A 297 12.48 17.33 -24.20
C THR A 297 11.43 18.41 -24.41
N PHE A 298 10.25 18.17 -23.88
CA PHE A 298 9.15 19.13 -23.82
C PHE A 298 8.80 19.41 -22.36
N ASN A 299 8.93 20.66 -21.93
CA ASN A 299 8.53 21.09 -20.59
C ASN A 299 7.40 22.12 -20.69
N PHE A 300 6.26 21.83 -20.09
CA PHE A 300 5.16 22.78 -19.93
C PHE A 300 4.97 23.13 -18.46
N THR A 301 5.08 24.41 -18.11
CA THR A 301 4.87 24.92 -16.75
C THR A 301 3.73 25.93 -16.72
N LYS A 302 2.70 25.66 -15.92
CA LYS A 302 1.63 26.61 -15.57
C LYS A 302 1.59 26.71 -14.05
N PHE A 303 2.23 27.73 -13.48
CA PHE A 303 2.53 27.74 -12.06
C PHE A 303 2.14 29.05 -11.36
N VAL A 304 1.09 28.99 -10.54
CA VAL A 304 0.69 30.09 -9.66
C VAL A 304 1.56 30.06 -8.39
N ALA A 305 2.49 30.99 -8.27
CA ALA A 305 3.44 31.04 -7.16
C ALA A 305 2.81 31.54 -5.84
N GLY A 306 1.75 32.36 -5.92
CA GLY A 306 1.06 32.90 -4.75
C GLY A 306 0.27 31.83 -3.98
N ASN A 307 0.19 32.00 -2.66
CA ASN A 307 -0.53 31.10 -1.74
C ASN A 307 -1.75 31.76 -1.08
N ARG A 308 -2.18 32.94 -1.57
CA ARG A 308 -3.35 33.64 -1.04
C ARG A 308 -4.62 32.90 -1.43
N SER A 309 -5.35 32.36 -0.45
CA SER A 309 -6.56 31.59 -0.68
C SER A 309 -7.84 32.41 -0.56
N GLY A 310 -8.92 31.94 -1.18
CA GLY A 310 -10.25 32.50 -1.02
C GLY A 310 -11.27 31.97 -2.02
N LYS A 311 -12.54 32.34 -1.83
CA LYS A 311 -13.63 31.93 -2.72
C LYS A 311 -13.66 32.85 -3.94
N THR A 312 -13.50 32.27 -5.13
CA THR A 312 -13.65 33.02 -6.38
C THR A 312 -15.11 33.25 -6.76
N THR A 313 -15.36 34.23 -7.64
CA THR A 313 -16.71 34.59 -8.13
C THR A 313 -17.17 33.69 -9.29
N ARG A 314 -18.43 33.84 -9.71
CA ARG A 314 -18.98 33.07 -10.85
C ARG A 314 -18.19 33.26 -12.16
N ASN A 315 -17.59 34.42 -12.40
CA ASN A 315 -16.92 34.74 -13.67
C ASN A 315 -15.41 34.42 -13.68
N ARG A 316 -14.84 34.03 -12.54
CA ARG A 316 -13.41 33.75 -12.40
C ARG A 316 -13.18 32.24 -12.29
N SER A 317 -12.14 31.74 -12.94
CA SER A 317 -11.70 30.35 -12.84
C SER A 317 -10.52 30.20 -11.86
N SER A 318 -9.82 29.07 -11.92
CA SER A 318 -8.83 28.66 -10.94
C SER A 318 -7.41 28.63 -11.50
N ALA A 319 -7.19 29.24 -12.68
CA ALA A 319 -5.93 29.18 -13.42
C ALA A 319 -5.41 27.76 -13.64
N GLY A 320 -6.34 26.85 -13.95
CA GLY A 320 -6.08 25.44 -14.17
C GLY A 320 -5.63 25.13 -15.60
N VAL A 321 -5.56 23.83 -15.90
CA VAL A 321 -5.29 23.31 -17.24
C VAL A 321 -6.31 22.24 -17.57
N ILE A 322 -6.95 22.40 -18.73
CA ILE A 322 -8.05 21.55 -19.18
C ILE A 322 -7.58 20.75 -20.39
N PHE A 323 -7.39 19.45 -20.19
CA PHE A 323 -6.97 18.48 -21.22
C PHE A 323 -8.22 17.89 -21.90
N ASN A 324 -8.67 18.54 -22.96
CA ASN A 324 -9.84 18.12 -23.74
C ASN A 324 -9.49 17.16 -24.87
N GLY A 325 -8.25 17.22 -25.36
CA GLY A 325 -7.85 16.50 -26.57
C GLY A 325 -8.68 16.91 -27.79
N LEU A 326 -8.70 16.07 -28.82
CA LEU A 326 -9.60 16.19 -29.97
C LEU A 326 -10.63 15.07 -29.91
N ASN A 327 -11.92 15.42 -29.97
CA ASN A 327 -13.03 14.46 -29.85
C ASN A 327 -12.92 13.59 -28.57
N GLY A 328 -12.43 14.16 -27.47
CA GLY A 328 -12.25 13.45 -26.20
C GLY A 328 -11.10 12.45 -26.19
N ASN A 329 -10.12 12.54 -27.11
CA ASN A 329 -8.95 11.67 -27.15
C ASN A 329 -7.66 12.48 -27.31
N MET A 330 -6.59 12.01 -26.69
CA MET A 330 -5.26 12.59 -26.83
C MET A 330 -4.18 11.50 -26.88
N THR A 331 -3.19 11.71 -27.74
CA THR A 331 -2.10 10.75 -28.00
C THR A 331 -0.74 11.36 -27.70
N PHE A 332 0.14 10.57 -27.08
CA PHE A 332 1.54 10.87 -26.84
C PHE A 332 2.42 9.87 -27.61
N ASN A 333 3.13 10.33 -28.63
CA ASN A 333 4.10 9.53 -29.37
C ASN A 333 5.50 9.90 -28.89
N ILE A 334 6.11 9.09 -28.03
CA ILE A 334 7.33 9.47 -27.30
C ILE A 334 8.52 8.65 -27.79
N GLY A 335 9.42 9.31 -28.52
CA GLY A 335 10.69 8.73 -28.98
C GLY A 335 11.56 8.20 -27.84
N ALA A 336 12.54 7.36 -28.19
CA ALA A 336 13.46 6.79 -27.20
C ALA A 336 14.20 7.91 -26.43
N ASN A 337 14.30 7.77 -25.10
CA ASN A 337 14.88 8.76 -24.18
C ASN A 337 14.27 10.17 -24.28
N ALA A 338 13.06 10.31 -24.83
CA ALA A 338 12.37 11.58 -24.87
C ALA A 338 11.53 11.79 -23.61
N HIS A 339 11.35 13.06 -23.22
CA HIS A 339 10.68 13.42 -21.97
C HIS A 339 9.65 14.53 -22.20
N ALA A 340 8.37 14.24 -21.90
CA ALA A 340 7.31 15.25 -21.85
C ALA A 340 6.92 15.51 -20.38
N ASN A 341 7.26 16.68 -19.87
CA ASN A 341 7.05 17.06 -18.46
C ASN A 341 6.04 18.21 -18.34
N PHE A 342 5.13 18.08 -17.39
CA PHE A 342 4.07 19.04 -17.11
C PHE A 342 4.15 19.43 -15.63
N THR A 343 4.41 20.71 -15.33
CA THR A 343 4.44 21.23 -13.96
C THR A 343 3.27 22.20 -13.75
N LEU A 344 2.29 21.78 -12.95
CA LEU A 344 1.01 22.44 -12.83
C LEU A 344 0.76 22.87 -11.39
N LYS A 345 0.48 24.16 -11.16
CA LYS A 345 0.00 24.68 -9.87
C LYS A 345 -1.13 25.68 -10.13
N PRO A 346 -2.39 25.31 -9.86
CA PRO A 346 -3.51 26.25 -9.95
C PRO A 346 -3.48 27.27 -8.82
N ASN A 347 -4.41 28.23 -8.85
CA ASN A 347 -4.57 29.17 -7.75
C ASN A 347 -5.22 28.51 -6.51
N GLU A 348 -5.14 29.19 -5.37
CA GLU A 348 -5.68 28.71 -4.08
C GLU A 348 -7.20 28.99 -3.94
N ASN A 349 -7.98 28.74 -5.01
CA ASN A 349 -9.43 28.91 -4.99
C ASN A 349 -10.13 27.80 -4.17
N THR A 350 -10.93 28.21 -3.19
CA THR A 350 -11.66 27.31 -2.28
C THR A 350 -13.15 27.17 -2.61
N ASN A 351 -13.62 27.74 -3.73
CA ASN A 351 -15.02 27.65 -4.13
C ASN A 351 -15.35 26.27 -4.73
N ASN A 352 -16.00 25.40 -3.94
CA ASN A 352 -16.37 24.04 -4.33
C ASN A 352 -17.48 23.95 -5.40
N SER A 353 -18.19 25.04 -5.71
CA SER A 353 -19.16 25.05 -6.83
C SER A 353 -18.50 25.08 -8.21
N LYS A 354 -17.18 25.35 -8.26
CA LYS A 354 -16.42 25.35 -9.50
C LYS A 354 -15.96 23.93 -9.86
N PRO A 355 -15.68 23.64 -11.14
CA PRO A 355 -14.91 22.44 -11.51
C PRO A 355 -13.55 22.39 -10.82
N LEU A 356 -12.94 21.21 -10.76
CA LEU A 356 -11.54 21.07 -10.33
C LEU A 356 -10.62 21.78 -11.36
N PRO A 357 -9.52 22.42 -10.92
CA PRO A 357 -8.70 23.22 -11.82
C PRO A 357 -7.98 22.40 -12.88
N ILE A 358 -7.45 21.22 -12.52
CA ILE A 358 -6.79 20.34 -13.49
C ILE A 358 -7.81 19.27 -13.92
N GLN A 359 -8.11 19.20 -15.21
CA GLN A 359 -9.14 18.30 -15.73
C GLN A 359 -8.60 17.47 -16.89
N PHE A 360 -8.63 16.15 -16.74
CA PHE A 360 -8.41 15.20 -17.82
C PHE A 360 -9.76 14.74 -18.36
N ASN A 361 -10.24 15.43 -19.41
CA ASN A 361 -11.49 15.12 -20.10
C ASN A 361 -11.30 14.17 -21.29
N ALA A 362 -10.06 14.07 -21.80
CA ALA A 362 -9.70 13.16 -22.88
C ALA A 362 -9.22 11.80 -22.37
N ASN A 363 -9.56 10.75 -23.10
CA ASN A 363 -8.88 9.47 -23.01
C ASN A 363 -7.42 9.62 -23.47
N ILE A 364 -6.51 8.95 -22.78
CA ILE A 364 -5.07 9.07 -23.00
C ILE A 364 -4.56 7.81 -23.71
N THR A 365 -3.82 8.00 -24.81
CA THR A 365 -2.98 6.97 -25.41
C THR A 365 -1.53 7.43 -25.38
N ALA A 366 -0.60 6.58 -24.94
CA ALA A 366 0.84 6.84 -25.03
C ALA A 366 1.58 5.62 -25.60
N THR A 367 2.48 5.88 -26.54
CA THR A 367 3.30 4.86 -27.19
C THR A 367 4.75 5.34 -27.36
N GLY A 368 5.67 4.39 -27.45
CA GLY A 368 7.11 4.60 -27.61
C GLY A 368 7.94 4.19 -26.38
N LYS A 369 9.13 4.79 -26.22
CA LYS A 369 10.18 4.34 -25.28
C LYS A 369 10.78 5.45 -24.40
N GLY A 370 10.03 6.54 -24.20
CA GLY A 370 10.41 7.62 -23.30
C GLY A 370 9.44 7.76 -22.13
N SER A 371 9.32 8.97 -21.59
CA SER A 371 8.46 9.23 -20.43
C SER A 371 7.51 10.41 -20.62
N VAL A 372 6.33 10.30 -20.00
CA VAL A 372 5.39 11.39 -19.80
C VAL A 372 5.17 11.58 -18.31
N PHE A 373 5.39 12.78 -17.81
CA PHE A 373 5.34 13.08 -16.39
C PHE A 373 4.50 14.33 -16.10
N PHE A 374 3.46 14.17 -15.29
CA PHE A 374 2.68 15.27 -14.73
C PHE A 374 3.02 15.45 -13.26
N ASP A 375 3.34 16.68 -12.88
CA ASP A 375 3.70 17.09 -11.53
C ASP A 375 2.78 18.21 -11.06
N ILE A 376 1.84 17.88 -10.18
CA ILE A 376 0.70 18.72 -9.81
C ILE A 376 0.79 19.17 -8.35
N TYR A 377 0.88 20.49 -8.14
CA TYR A 377 1.03 21.11 -6.82
C TYR A 377 -0.25 21.79 -6.35
N ALA A 378 -0.53 21.68 -5.05
CA ALA A 378 -1.60 22.42 -4.37
C ALA A 378 -1.29 22.47 -2.85
N ASN A 379 -0.36 23.37 -2.49
CA ASN A 379 0.37 23.31 -1.22
C ASN A 379 -0.46 23.72 0.01
N HIS A 380 -1.60 24.39 -0.17
CA HIS A 380 -2.44 24.83 0.94
C HIS A 380 -3.91 24.44 0.74
N SER A 381 -4.72 25.36 0.22
CA SER A 381 -6.18 25.24 0.11
C SER A 381 -6.65 24.97 -1.32
N ALA A 382 -5.73 24.98 -2.28
CA ALA A 382 -5.99 24.72 -3.68
C ALA A 382 -6.64 23.35 -3.87
N ARG A 383 -7.56 23.32 -4.83
CA ARG A 383 -8.21 22.11 -5.33
C ARG A 383 -7.32 21.49 -6.41
N SER A 384 -7.43 20.19 -6.64
CA SER A 384 -6.49 19.46 -7.50
C SER A 384 -7.11 19.01 -8.82
N THR A 385 -7.35 17.70 -8.98
CA THR A 385 -7.38 17.07 -10.30
C THR A 385 -8.56 16.14 -10.45
N GLU A 386 -9.26 16.27 -11.58
CA GLU A 386 -10.34 15.39 -11.99
C GLU A 386 -9.92 14.54 -13.19
N LEU A 387 -10.14 13.23 -13.09
CA LEU A 387 -10.05 12.29 -14.19
C LEU A 387 -11.49 12.00 -14.66
N ASN A 388 -11.91 12.68 -15.72
CA ASN A 388 -13.24 12.59 -16.32
C ASN A 388 -13.19 11.83 -17.67
N MET A 389 -12.42 10.76 -17.69
CA MET A 389 -12.13 9.94 -18.86
C MET A 389 -12.46 8.47 -18.58
N THR A 390 -12.55 7.66 -19.63
CA THR A 390 -12.90 6.25 -19.54
C THR A 390 -11.72 5.31 -19.79
N SER A 391 -10.64 5.80 -20.42
CA SER A 391 -9.49 4.95 -20.73
C SER A 391 -8.13 5.65 -20.69
N ILE A 392 -7.13 4.91 -20.20
CA ILE A 392 -5.70 5.19 -20.32
C ILE A 392 -5.05 3.98 -21.00
N ASN A 393 -4.35 4.17 -22.09
CA ASN A 393 -3.65 3.11 -22.83
C ASN A 393 -2.18 3.47 -23.03
N ILE A 394 -1.28 2.77 -22.35
CA ILE A 394 0.17 2.98 -22.35
C ILE A 394 0.83 1.72 -22.93
N SER A 395 1.69 1.90 -23.94
CA SER A 395 2.25 0.80 -24.72
C SER A 395 3.73 1.04 -25.10
N GLU A 396 4.36 0.00 -25.65
CA GLU A 396 5.74 -0.02 -26.18
C GLU A 396 6.87 0.31 -25.18
N GLY A 397 6.59 0.35 -23.88
CA GLY A 397 7.58 0.59 -22.84
C GLY A 397 7.62 2.03 -22.32
N VAL A 398 6.60 2.84 -22.61
CA VAL A 398 6.48 4.20 -22.03
C VAL A 398 6.39 4.13 -20.50
N ASN A 399 7.08 5.06 -19.84
CA ASN A 399 6.87 5.35 -18.42
C ASN A 399 5.93 6.57 -18.30
N PHE A 400 4.70 6.34 -17.85
CA PHE A 400 3.69 7.39 -17.69
C PHE A 400 3.36 7.59 -16.22
N SER A 401 3.54 8.80 -15.69
CA SER A 401 3.28 9.08 -14.28
C SER A 401 2.53 10.40 -14.09
N ILE A 402 1.51 10.39 -13.23
CA ILE A 402 0.81 11.58 -12.75
C ILE A 402 1.00 11.65 -11.25
N ASN A 403 1.81 12.61 -10.82
CA ASN A 403 2.09 12.87 -9.42
C ASN A 403 1.33 14.10 -8.92
N SER A 404 0.87 14.01 -7.68
CA SER A 404 0.27 15.15 -6.99
C SER A 404 0.86 15.37 -5.60
N HIS A 405 0.87 16.63 -5.18
CA HIS A 405 1.35 17.14 -3.89
C HIS A 405 0.28 17.94 -3.15
N THR A 406 -0.99 17.62 -3.41
CA THR A 406 -2.16 18.35 -2.91
C THR A 406 -2.40 18.12 -1.42
N ARG A 407 -2.73 19.17 -0.65
CA ARG A 407 -3.01 19.05 0.80
C ARG A 407 -4.46 19.29 1.19
N GLY A 408 -5.06 20.35 0.65
CA GLY A 408 -6.40 20.81 1.05
C GLY A 408 -7.57 20.04 0.45
N ASN A 409 -7.33 19.12 -0.49
CA ASN A 409 -8.37 18.38 -1.20
C ASN A 409 -7.88 16.97 -1.56
N ASP A 410 -8.78 16.14 -2.09
CA ASP A 410 -8.36 14.87 -2.68
C ASP A 410 -7.42 15.16 -3.86
N ALA A 411 -6.33 14.40 -3.97
CA ALA A 411 -5.34 14.63 -5.01
C ALA A 411 -5.92 14.30 -6.40
N PHE A 412 -6.64 13.19 -6.50
CA PHE A 412 -7.31 12.73 -7.71
C PHE A 412 -8.75 12.31 -7.40
N LYS A 413 -9.69 12.84 -8.18
CA LYS A 413 -11.07 12.38 -8.24
C LYS A 413 -11.31 11.65 -9.56
N ILE A 414 -11.75 10.39 -9.50
CA ILE A 414 -12.13 9.60 -10.68
C ILE A 414 -13.66 9.64 -10.82
N SER A 415 -14.12 10.28 -11.89
CA SER A 415 -15.54 10.62 -12.06
C SER A 415 -16.30 9.69 -13.03
N LYS A 416 -15.64 8.67 -13.58
CA LYS A 416 -16.21 7.64 -14.47
C LYS A 416 -15.53 6.31 -14.25
N ASP A 417 -16.15 5.24 -14.74
CA ASP A 417 -15.48 3.94 -14.85
C ASP A 417 -14.24 4.08 -15.73
N LEU A 418 -13.10 3.59 -15.23
CA LEU A 418 -11.80 3.82 -15.82
C LEU A 418 -11.12 2.49 -16.17
N THR A 419 -10.76 2.34 -17.44
CA THR A 419 -9.93 1.23 -17.92
C THR A 419 -8.48 1.69 -18.11
N ILE A 420 -7.54 0.99 -17.48
CA ILE A 420 -6.10 1.25 -17.57
C ILE A 420 -5.45 0.04 -18.25
N ASN A 421 -4.82 0.26 -19.40
CA ASN A 421 -3.94 -0.71 -20.02
C ASN A 421 -2.52 -0.15 -20.02
N ALA A 422 -1.57 -0.85 -19.41
CA ALA A 422 -0.16 -0.50 -19.43
C ALA A 422 0.70 -1.68 -19.90
N THR A 423 0.17 -2.59 -20.73
CA THR A 423 0.89 -3.80 -21.16
C THR A 423 2.31 -3.49 -21.63
N ASN A 424 3.30 -4.20 -21.07
CA ASN A 424 4.73 -3.99 -21.30
C ASN A 424 5.24 -2.58 -20.96
N SER A 425 4.52 -1.83 -20.14
CA SER A 425 4.75 -0.41 -19.81
C SER A 425 4.50 -0.13 -18.33
N GLN A 426 4.64 1.13 -17.91
CA GLN A 426 4.40 1.56 -16.52
C GLN A 426 3.40 2.72 -16.47
N PHE A 427 2.43 2.64 -15.56
CA PHE A 427 1.51 3.73 -15.25
C PHE A 427 1.42 3.97 -13.74
N ASN A 428 1.67 5.21 -13.32
CA ASN A 428 1.57 5.63 -11.93
C ASN A 428 0.57 6.78 -11.77
N LEU A 429 -0.35 6.64 -10.81
CA LEU A 429 -1.24 7.71 -10.34
C LEU A 429 -1.05 7.85 -8.83
N GLU A 430 -0.12 8.73 -8.45
CA GLU A 430 0.45 8.75 -7.10
C GLU A 430 0.38 10.13 -6.45
N GLN A 431 0.05 10.16 -5.16
CA GLN A 431 0.36 11.31 -4.31
C GLN A 431 1.71 11.09 -3.64
N THR A 432 2.65 12.01 -3.86
CA THR A 432 4.03 11.89 -3.37
C THR A 432 4.39 13.07 -2.47
N LEU A 433 5.41 12.92 -1.61
CA LEU A 433 5.89 14.06 -0.80
C LEU A 433 6.70 15.00 -1.69
N ASP A 434 6.45 16.30 -1.56
CA ASP A 434 7.25 17.39 -2.13
C ASP A 434 8.25 17.92 -1.08
N SER A 435 8.95 19.01 -1.42
CA SER A 435 9.85 19.71 -0.49
C SER A 435 9.12 20.54 0.58
N PHE A 436 7.79 20.54 0.60
CA PHE A 436 7.01 21.28 1.59
C PHE A 436 6.92 20.43 2.87
N ASN A 437 7.89 20.65 3.75
CA ASN A 437 8.07 19.86 4.97
C ASN A 437 7.03 20.19 6.05
N GLY A 438 6.63 19.17 6.82
CA GLY A 438 5.92 19.32 8.09
C GLY A 438 4.38 19.21 8.03
N ASN A 439 3.77 19.27 6.84
CA ASN A 439 2.32 19.06 6.70
C ASN A 439 2.02 17.65 6.20
N ASP A 440 0.98 17.03 6.74
CA ASP A 440 0.44 15.77 6.28
C ASP A 440 -0.48 15.94 5.06
N PHE A 441 -0.87 14.83 4.44
CA PHE A 441 -1.96 14.79 3.47
C PHE A 441 -3.23 14.23 4.15
N PRO A 442 -4.12 15.09 4.68
CA PRO A 442 -5.29 14.64 5.43
C PRO A 442 -6.44 14.12 4.55
N ARG A 443 -6.36 14.34 3.24
CA ARG A 443 -7.35 13.93 2.23
C ARG A 443 -6.87 12.70 1.45
N ASN A 444 -7.72 12.16 0.59
CA ASN A 444 -7.37 10.96 -0.16
C ASN A 444 -6.44 11.29 -1.34
N ALA A 445 -5.46 10.42 -1.61
CA ALA A 445 -4.75 10.43 -2.88
C ALA A 445 -5.73 10.17 -4.02
N ILE A 446 -6.54 9.12 -3.90
CA ILE A 446 -7.56 8.77 -4.88
C ILE A 446 -8.92 8.66 -4.19
N ASN A 447 -9.92 9.33 -4.77
CA ASN A 447 -11.32 9.19 -4.40
C ASN A 447 -12.14 8.76 -5.62
N SER A 448 -12.70 7.55 -5.57
CA SER A 448 -13.52 6.97 -6.62
C SER A 448 -14.65 6.12 -6.04
N THR A 449 -15.85 6.29 -6.60
CA THR A 449 -16.99 5.37 -6.45
C THR A 449 -17.21 4.53 -7.71
N HIS A 450 -16.35 4.68 -8.71
CA HIS A 450 -16.46 4.08 -10.03
C HIS A 450 -15.53 2.87 -10.16
N ASN A 451 -15.85 1.99 -11.10
CA ASN A 451 -15.08 0.78 -11.35
C ASN A 451 -13.72 1.14 -11.98
N ILE A 452 -12.68 0.42 -11.58
CA ILE A 452 -11.35 0.52 -12.18
C ILE A 452 -10.97 -0.85 -12.72
N THR A 453 -10.75 -0.94 -14.04
CA THR A 453 -10.30 -2.17 -14.70
C THR A 453 -8.87 -2.00 -15.19
N ILE A 454 -7.98 -2.90 -14.81
CA ILE A 454 -6.56 -2.85 -15.15
C ILE A 454 -6.23 -4.06 -16.02
N LEU A 455 -5.92 -3.83 -17.30
CA LEU A 455 -5.79 -4.87 -18.33
C LEU A 455 -4.39 -5.48 -18.41
N GLY A 456 -3.34 -4.75 -18.04
CA GLY A 456 -1.97 -5.25 -18.10
C GLY A 456 -0.92 -4.23 -17.69
N GLY A 457 0.33 -4.69 -17.52
CA GLY A 457 1.46 -3.83 -17.19
C GLY A 457 1.72 -3.63 -15.71
N ASN A 458 2.67 -2.75 -15.39
CA ASN A 458 2.92 -2.33 -14.01
C ASN A 458 2.11 -1.08 -13.69
N VAL A 459 1.21 -1.17 -12.72
CA VAL A 459 0.32 -0.07 -12.35
C VAL A 459 0.42 0.23 -10.86
N THR A 460 0.71 1.48 -10.51
CA THR A 460 0.75 1.95 -9.11
C THR A 460 -0.33 3.00 -8.88
N LEU A 461 -1.21 2.76 -7.90
CA LEU A 461 -2.28 3.69 -7.52
C LEU A 461 -2.22 3.98 -6.02
N GLY A 462 -2.41 5.25 -5.64
CA GLY A 462 -2.58 5.67 -4.24
C GLY A 462 -1.57 6.71 -3.84
N GLY A 463 -1.00 6.63 -2.63
CA GLY A 463 -0.06 7.65 -2.19
C GLY A 463 0.80 7.34 -0.98
N ARG A 464 1.73 8.27 -0.73
CA ARG A 464 2.53 8.36 0.48
C ARG A 464 2.03 9.52 1.32
N ASP A 465 1.84 9.27 2.60
CA ASP A 465 1.23 10.15 3.60
C ASP A 465 -0.26 10.42 3.41
N SER A 466 -0.93 9.62 2.59
CA SER A 466 -2.35 9.79 2.26
C SER A 466 -3.09 8.47 2.20
N SER A 467 -4.39 8.54 2.49
CA SER A 467 -5.33 7.45 2.32
C SER A 467 -5.83 7.37 0.87
N SER A 468 -6.49 6.29 0.47
CA SER A 468 -7.25 6.24 -0.78
C SER A 468 -8.58 5.53 -0.57
N SER A 469 -9.61 5.98 -1.27
CA SER A 469 -10.95 5.39 -1.25
C SER A 469 -11.38 5.06 -2.67
N ILE A 470 -11.42 3.76 -3.01
CA ILE A 470 -11.83 3.23 -4.30
C ILE A 470 -12.92 2.20 -4.04
N THR A 471 -14.16 2.67 -3.96
CA THR A 471 -15.32 1.86 -3.52
C THR A 471 -16.05 1.15 -4.65
N GLY A 472 -15.78 1.53 -5.90
CA GLY A 472 -16.19 0.74 -7.06
C GLY A 472 -15.38 -0.57 -7.16
N THR A 473 -15.78 -1.45 -8.09
CA THR A 473 -15.10 -2.73 -8.28
C THR A 473 -13.74 -2.52 -8.95
N ILE A 474 -12.71 -3.17 -8.42
CA ILE A 474 -11.37 -3.21 -9.01
C ILE A 474 -11.16 -4.55 -9.69
N ASN A 475 -11.00 -4.55 -11.01
CA ASN A 475 -10.71 -5.74 -11.81
C ASN A 475 -9.26 -5.71 -12.27
N ILE A 476 -8.48 -6.75 -11.97
CA ILE A 476 -7.06 -6.87 -12.32
C ILE A 476 -6.88 -8.08 -13.22
N ALA A 477 -6.69 -7.87 -14.52
CA ALA A 477 -6.52 -8.94 -15.50
C ALA A 477 -5.17 -9.68 -15.35
N ASN A 478 -5.07 -10.88 -15.93
CA ASN A 478 -3.90 -11.78 -15.82
C ASN A 478 -2.55 -11.10 -16.14
N GLY A 479 -2.49 -10.24 -17.17
CA GLY A 479 -1.27 -9.54 -17.58
C GLY A 479 -0.86 -8.34 -16.69
N ALA A 480 -1.61 -8.05 -15.62
CA ALA A 480 -1.41 -6.87 -14.79
C ALA A 480 -0.64 -7.18 -13.50
N ASN A 481 0.30 -6.31 -13.15
CA ASN A 481 1.01 -6.27 -11.87
C ASN A 481 0.71 -4.94 -11.17
N VAL A 482 -0.21 -4.99 -10.21
CA VAL A 482 -0.80 -3.80 -9.59
C VAL A 482 -0.26 -3.62 -8.18
N THR A 483 0.07 -2.38 -7.83
CA THR A 483 0.33 -1.95 -6.46
C THR A 483 -0.70 -0.91 -6.06
N LEU A 484 -1.46 -1.19 -5.01
CA LEU A 484 -2.28 -0.20 -4.32
C LEU A 484 -1.57 0.21 -3.03
N GLN A 485 -1.43 1.51 -2.78
CA GLN A 485 -0.64 1.97 -1.64
C GLN A 485 -1.28 3.11 -0.83
N ALA A 486 -1.17 3.00 0.50
CA ALA A 486 -1.46 4.08 1.46
C ALA A 486 -0.38 4.09 2.55
N LYS A 487 0.80 4.60 2.22
CA LYS A 487 1.95 4.62 3.14
C LYS A 487 1.80 5.76 4.14
N ASN A 488 2.21 5.56 5.39
CA ASN A 488 2.40 6.68 6.33
C ASN A 488 3.51 7.63 5.83
N GLY A 489 3.48 8.88 6.27
CA GLY A 489 4.53 9.88 6.02
C GLY A 489 4.69 10.79 7.23
N ASN A 490 4.43 12.08 7.09
CA ASN A 490 4.42 13.01 8.24
C ASN A 490 3.21 12.72 9.16
N GLY A 491 2.11 12.24 8.59
CA GLY A 491 0.94 11.73 9.30
C GLY A 491 0.96 10.21 9.47
N ALA A 492 0.17 9.74 10.44
CA ALA A 492 -0.02 8.33 10.74
C ALA A 492 -1.41 7.83 10.29
N ASN A 493 -1.63 6.51 10.40
CA ASN A 493 -2.92 5.84 10.18
C ASN A 493 -3.49 6.01 8.76
N LYS A 494 -2.63 6.03 7.75
CA LYS A 494 -3.06 6.10 6.35
C LYS A 494 -3.63 4.76 5.89
N LYS A 495 -4.66 4.82 5.05
CA LYS A 495 -5.48 3.63 4.79
C LYS A 495 -6.00 3.54 3.37
N LEU A 496 -5.99 2.34 2.81
CA LEU A 496 -6.75 1.98 1.61
C LEU A 496 -8.16 1.56 2.03
N THR A 497 -9.19 2.11 1.38
CA THR A 497 -10.58 1.65 1.51
C THR A 497 -11.06 1.22 0.14
N LEU A 498 -11.33 -0.09 -0.01
CA LEU A 498 -11.60 -0.74 -1.29
C LEU A 498 -13.00 -1.36 -1.31
N GLY A 499 -13.64 -1.36 -2.48
CA GLY A 499 -14.87 -2.11 -2.74
C GLY A 499 -14.59 -3.60 -3.00
N ASN A 500 -15.25 -4.17 -4.01
CA ASN A 500 -14.94 -5.51 -4.50
C ASN A 500 -13.61 -5.51 -5.26
N VAL A 501 -12.81 -6.57 -5.10
CA VAL A 501 -11.52 -6.72 -5.78
C VAL A 501 -11.44 -8.10 -6.42
N LEU A 502 -11.34 -8.14 -7.74
CA LEU A 502 -11.17 -9.34 -8.54
C LEU A 502 -9.76 -9.36 -9.15
N VAL A 503 -9.00 -10.42 -8.85
CA VAL A 503 -7.60 -10.55 -9.25
C VAL A 503 -7.41 -11.79 -10.12
N GLU A 504 -7.06 -11.58 -11.38
CA GLU A 504 -6.58 -12.60 -12.33
C GLU A 504 -5.07 -12.53 -12.54
N GLY A 505 -4.46 -11.35 -12.34
CA GLY A 505 -3.01 -11.11 -12.40
C GLY A 505 -2.36 -11.07 -11.02
N LYS A 506 -1.62 -9.99 -10.74
CA LYS A 506 -0.95 -9.78 -9.45
C LYS A 506 -1.43 -8.49 -8.77
N LEU A 507 -1.77 -8.60 -7.48
CA LEU A 507 -2.10 -7.48 -6.61
C LEU A 507 -1.15 -7.42 -5.41
N ASN A 508 -0.53 -6.28 -5.19
CA ASN A 508 0.22 -5.95 -3.99
C ASN A 508 -0.49 -4.81 -3.25
N LEU A 509 -0.90 -5.05 -2.01
CA LEU A 509 -1.32 -4.00 -1.09
C LEU A 509 -0.12 -3.60 -0.24
N THR A 510 0.15 -2.30 -0.15
CA THR A 510 1.26 -1.79 0.66
C THR A 510 0.87 -0.55 1.46
N GLY A 511 1.54 -0.31 2.59
CA GLY A 511 1.32 0.87 3.43
C GLY A 511 0.82 0.53 4.82
N ALA A 512 0.15 1.47 5.48
CA ALA A 512 -0.17 1.33 6.89
C ALA A 512 -1.37 0.42 7.15
N SER A 513 -2.50 0.64 6.48
CA SER A 513 -3.67 -0.24 6.61
C SER A 513 -4.45 -0.37 5.30
N ALA A 514 -5.21 -1.46 5.17
CA ALA A 514 -6.14 -1.67 4.08
C ALA A 514 -7.45 -2.30 4.58
N ASP A 515 -8.56 -1.75 4.12
CA ASP A 515 -9.90 -2.31 4.30
C ASP A 515 -10.48 -2.65 2.94
N ILE A 516 -10.79 -3.92 2.75
CA ILE A 516 -11.58 -4.42 1.63
C ILE A 516 -12.99 -4.63 2.18
N ASN A 517 -13.85 -3.67 1.86
CA ASN A 517 -15.24 -3.67 2.32
C ASN A 517 -16.13 -4.60 1.50
N GLY A 518 -15.70 -4.92 0.27
CA GLY A 518 -16.34 -5.90 -0.59
C GLY A 518 -15.68 -7.28 -0.53
N ASP A 519 -16.00 -8.12 -1.51
CA ASP A 519 -15.39 -9.43 -1.69
C ASP A 519 -13.98 -9.30 -2.30
N LEU A 520 -13.08 -10.19 -1.89
CA LEU A 520 -11.75 -10.37 -2.51
C LEU A 520 -11.72 -11.73 -3.20
N THR A 521 -11.55 -11.75 -4.53
CA THR A 521 -11.45 -12.99 -5.30
C THR A 521 -10.13 -13.07 -6.05
N ILE A 522 -9.36 -14.12 -5.79
CA ILE A 522 -8.07 -14.42 -6.42
C ILE A 522 -8.24 -15.64 -7.32
N SER A 523 -8.01 -15.48 -8.61
CA SER A 523 -8.12 -16.56 -9.61
C SER A 523 -6.93 -17.53 -9.56
N SER A 524 -7.03 -18.68 -10.21
CA SER A 524 -6.08 -19.80 -10.06
C SER A 524 -4.63 -19.49 -10.41
N SER A 525 -4.38 -18.64 -11.41
CA SER A 525 -3.02 -18.18 -11.77
C SER A 525 -2.59 -16.89 -11.07
N ALA A 526 -3.49 -16.29 -10.28
CA ALA A 526 -3.29 -14.97 -9.71
C ALA A 526 -2.46 -15.00 -8.43
N THR A 527 -1.85 -13.86 -8.10
CA THR A 527 -1.10 -13.67 -6.85
C THR A 527 -1.63 -12.47 -6.07
N PHE A 528 -1.86 -12.65 -4.78
CA PHE A 528 -2.23 -11.60 -3.85
C PHE A 528 -1.22 -11.48 -2.71
N ASN A 529 -0.65 -10.29 -2.57
CA ASN A 529 0.27 -9.94 -1.49
C ASN A 529 -0.36 -8.84 -0.62
N GLY A 530 -0.96 -9.25 0.50
CA GLY A 530 -1.57 -8.37 1.50
C GLY A 530 -0.55 -7.89 2.52
N ASN A 531 0.42 -7.06 2.10
CA ASN A 531 1.56 -6.65 2.92
C ASN A 531 1.36 -5.26 3.53
N THR A 532 0.76 -5.18 4.71
CA THR A 532 0.53 -3.90 5.40
C THR A 532 1.32 -3.81 6.71
N ASN A 533 1.50 -2.60 7.22
CA ASN A 533 2.20 -2.41 8.48
C ASN A 533 1.28 -2.70 9.67
N ASP A 534 0.15 -2.02 9.74
CA ASP A 534 -0.73 -2.02 10.91
C ASP A 534 -1.91 -2.98 10.75
N ASN A 535 -2.74 -2.89 9.71
CA ASN A 535 -3.93 -3.76 9.63
C ASN A 535 -4.37 -4.11 8.21
N LEU A 536 -4.88 -5.32 8.04
CA LEU A 536 -5.67 -5.73 6.86
C LEU A 536 -7.04 -6.24 7.31
N ASN A 537 -8.10 -5.58 6.88
CA ASN A 537 -9.47 -6.00 7.12
C ASN A 537 -10.12 -6.42 5.80
N ILE A 538 -10.63 -7.64 5.73
CA ILE A 538 -11.43 -8.13 4.60
C ILE A 538 -12.79 -8.51 5.15
N THR A 539 -13.79 -7.66 4.92
CA THR A 539 -15.11 -7.82 5.55
C THR A 539 -16.07 -8.67 4.71
N GLY A 540 -15.92 -8.64 3.38
CA GLY A 540 -16.61 -9.57 2.48
C GLY A 540 -15.99 -10.96 2.48
N THR A 541 -16.39 -11.77 1.50
CA THR A 541 -15.84 -13.11 1.31
C THR A 541 -14.47 -13.04 0.64
N PHE A 542 -13.49 -13.70 1.23
CA PHE A 542 -12.18 -13.92 0.65
C PHE A 542 -12.14 -15.28 -0.06
N THR A 543 -12.22 -15.28 -1.38
CA THR A 543 -12.08 -16.47 -2.23
C THR A 543 -10.68 -16.52 -2.83
N ASN A 544 -9.85 -17.49 -2.44
CA ASN A 544 -8.50 -17.66 -2.98
C ASN A 544 -8.38 -18.97 -3.75
N ASN A 545 -8.36 -18.90 -5.08
CA ASN A 545 -8.04 -20.04 -5.94
C ASN A 545 -6.57 -20.05 -6.38
N GLY A 546 -5.83 -18.96 -6.17
CA GLY A 546 -4.45 -18.76 -6.61
C GLY A 546 -3.42 -18.84 -5.47
N THR A 547 -2.47 -17.91 -5.45
CA THR A 547 -1.50 -17.79 -4.35
C THR A 547 -1.75 -16.50 -3.57
N ALA A 548 -1.97 -16.61 -2.27
CA ALA A 548 -2.18 -15.50 -1.38
C ALA A 548 -1.21 -15.55 -0.19
N GLU A 549 -0.56 -14.42 0.07
CA GLU A 549 0.25 -14.18 1.26
C GLU A 549 -0.28 -12.92 1.95
N ILE A 550 -0.62 -13.06 3.23
CA ILE A 550 -0.99 -11.94 4.09
C ILE A 550 0.11 -11.81 5.15
N ASN A 551 0.81 -10.67 5.15
CA ASN A 551 1.90 -10.40 6.06
C ASN A 551 1.71 -9.00 6.69
N ILE A 552 1.41 -8.98 7.99
CA ILE A 552 1.18 -7.73 8.75
C ILE A 552 2.36 -7.54 9.70
N THR A 553 3.15 -6.48 9.48
CA THR A 553 4.47 -6.36 10.14
C THR A 553 4.42 -5.89 11.58
N GLN A 554 3.38 -5.16 11.99
CA GLN A 554 3.23 -4.61 13.33
C GLN A 554 1.75 -4.41 13.75
N GLY A 555 0.86 -5.29 13.30
CA GLY A 555 -0.52 -5.28 13.75
C GLY A 555 -1.31 -6.49 13.27
N SER A 556 -2.61 -6.33 13.03
CA SER A 556 -3.58 -7.44 13.02
C SER A 556 -4.31 -7.65 11.69
N VAL A 557 -4.87 -8.84 11.52
CA VAL A 557 -5.76 -9.17 10.39
C VAL A 557 -7.19 -9.41 10.89
N ASN A 558 -8.19 -8.98 10.13
CA ASN A 558 -9.60 -9.30 10.38
C ASN A 558 -10.22 -9.88 9.10
N LEU A 559 -10.68 -11.12 9.16
CA LEU A 559 -11.23 -11.83 8.01
C LEU A 559 -12.70 -12.18 8.23
N GLY A 560 -13.52 -11.91 7.21
CA GLY A 560 -14.86 -12.47 7.04
C GLY A 560 -14.79 -13.96 6.70
N ASN A 561 -15.65 -14.41 5.78
CA ASN A 561 -15.62 -15.79 5.30
C ASN A 561 -14.41 -16.01 4.38
N VAL A 562 -13.74 -17.15 4.50
CA VAL A 562 -12.59 -17.53 3.65
C VAL A 562 -12.90 -18.83 2.93
N THR A 563 -12.81 -18.84 1.61
CA THR A 563 -12.77 -20.06 0.79
C THR A 563 -11.41 -20.14 0.12
N ASN A 564 -10.57 -21.08 0.53
CA ASN A 564 -9.26 -21.30 -0.04
C ASN A 564 -9.23 -22.59 -0.86
N ASP A 565 -9.01 -22.47 -2.16
CA ASP A 565 -8.72 -23.58 -3.10
C ASP A 565 -7.28 -23.52 -3.62
N GLY A 566 -6.52 -22.49 -3.23
CA GLY A 566 -5.13 -22.27 -3.60
C GLY A 566 -4.16 -22.35 -2.42
N LYS A 567 -3.04 -21.61 -2.48
CA LYS A 567 -2.08 -21.48 -1.37
C LYS A 567 -2.40 -20.24 -0.55
N LEU A 568 -2.56 -20.37 0.76
CA LEU A 568 -2.81 -19.26 1.68
C LEU A 568 -1.92 -19.35 2.92
N ASN A 569 -1.13 -18.31 3.15
CA ASN A 569 -0.39 -18.11 4.40
C ASN A 569 -0.75 -16.76 5.02
N ILE A 570 -1.02 -16.77 6.32
CA ILE A 570 -1.36 -15.57 7.10
C ILE A 570 -0.38 -15.45 8.25
N THR A 571 0.40 -14.38 8.26
CA THR A 571 1.33 -14.03 9.34
C THR A 571 1.05 -12.63 9.85
N THR A 572 0.84 -12.48 11.14
CA THR A 572 0.64 -11.20 11.82
C THR A 572 1.63 -10.99 12.96
N HIS A 573 1.75 -9.74 13.38
CA HIS A 573 2.58 -9.33 14.51
C HIS A 573 1.78 -8.31 15.34
N ALA A 574 0.62 -8.74 15.86
CA ALA A 574 -0.33 -7.86 16.52
C ALA A 574 0.31 -7.16 17.73
N LYS A 575 0.09 -5.84 17.87
CA LYS A 575 0.57 -5.10 19.06
C LYS A 575 -0.18 -5.56 20.30
N SER A 576 0.40 -5.33 21.48
CA SER A 576 -0.27 -5.63 22.75
C SER A 576 -1.67 -4.99 22.81
N GLY A 577 -2.69 -5.79 23.14
CA GLY A 577 -4.10 -5.38 23.17
C GLY A 577 -4.81 -5.41 21.82
N GLN A 578 -4.11 -5.67 20.70
CA GLN A 578 -4.73 -5.98 19.41
C GLN A 578 -4.91 -7.50 19.26
N LYS A 579 -5.87 -7.88 18.42
CA LYS A 579 -6.19 -9.28 18.14
C LYS A 579 -6.33 -9.48 16.64
N SER A 580 -5.76 -10.56 16.13
CA SER A 580 -6.12 -11.05 14.80
C SER A 580 -7.43 -11.84 14.91
N ILE A 581 -8.42 -11.53 14.07
CA ILE A 581 -9.79 -12.02 14.20
C ILE A 581 -10.20 -12.78 12.93
N ILE A 582 -10.65 -14.01 13.10
CA ILE A 582 -11.32 -14.80 12.07
C ILE A 582 -12.81 -14.79 12.42
N ARG A 583 -13.59 -13.87 11.83
CA ARG A 583 -15.01 -13.69 12.15
C ARG A 583 -15.90 -14.70 11.43
N GLY A 584 -15.62 -14.94 10.16
CA GLY A 584 -16.38 -15.85 9.31
C GLY A 584 -15.83 -17.26 9.31
N ASP A 585 -16.52 -18.14 8.59
CA ASP A 585 -16.09 -19.53 8.42
C ASP A 585 -14.91 -19.63 7.44
N ILE A 586 -14.00 -20.56 7.70
CA ILE A 586 -12.89 -20.90 6.81
C ILE A 586 -13.15 -22.27 6.19
N ILE A 587 -13.19 -22.34 4.86
CA ILE A 587 -13.21 -23.57 4.08
C ILE A 587 -11.91 -23.65 3.29
N ASN A 588 -10.97 -24.47 3.75
CA ASN A 588 -9.76 -24.77 3.03
C ASN A 588 -9.91 -26.10 2.27
N LYS A 589 -10.00 -26.01 0.94
CA LYS A 589 -10.21 -27.12 0.02
C LYS A 589 -8.91 -27.77 -0.43
N GLN A 590 -7.79 -27.05 -0.40
CA GLN A 590 -6.51 -27.52 -0.93
C GLN A 590 -5.31 -26.98 -0.12
N GLY A 591 -4.29 -27.83 0.04
CA GLY A 591 -2.98 -27.47 0.58
C GLY A 591 -2.97 -27.08 2.07
N ASN A 592 -1.78 -26.68 2.53
CA ASN A 592 -1.59 -26.23 3.91
C ASN A 592 -2.21 -24.85 4.15
N LEU A 593 -2.77 -24.64 5.33
CA LEU A 593 -3.21 -23.33 5.81
C LEU A 593 -2.48 -23.01 7.11
N ASN A 594 -1.70 -21.94 7.10
CA ASN A 594 -0.99 -21.45 8.27
C ASN A 594 -1.55 -20.09 8.69
N ILE A 595 -1.98 -19.99 9.94
CA ILE A 595 -2.45 -18.74 10.56
C ILE A 595 -1.60 -18.52 11.81
N THR A 596 -0.70 -17.55 11.74
CA THR A 596 0.30 -17.35 12.79
C THR A 596 0.35 -15.89 13.23
N ASP A 597 0.34 -15.68 14.55
CA ASP A 597 0.82 -14.43 15.15
C ASP A 597 2.12 -14.68 15.93
N ASN A 598 3.17 -14.00 15.50
CA ASN A 598 4.52 -14.19 16.01
C ASN A 598 4.89 -13.20 17.12
N ASN A 599 4.06 -12.20 17.43
CA ASN A 599 4.41 -11.25 18.48
C ASN A 599 4.19 -11.83 19.89
N SER A 600 4.96 -11.32 20.86
CA SER A 600 4.79 -11.68 22.27
C SER A 600 3.42 -11.25 22.79
N ASN A 601 2.76 -12.10 23.57
CA ASN A 601 1.40 -11.89 24.10
C ASN A 601 0.34 -11.65 23.02
N ALA A 602 0.61 -12.01 21.76
CA ALA A 602 -0.36 -11.90 20.70
C ALA A 602 -1.57 -12.82 20.92
N GLU A 603 -2.70 -12.43 20.34
CA GLU A 603 -3.96 -13.14 20.45
C GLU A 603 -4.59 -13.36 19.07
N ILE A 604 -4.96 -14.61 18.79
CA ILE A 604 -5.84 -14.96 17.66
C ILE A 604 -7.22 -15.30 18.24
N GLU A 605 -8.24 -14.64 17.72
CA GLU A 605 -9.63 -14.87 18.05
C GLU A 605 -10.32 -15.64 16.92
N ILE A 606 -10.90 -16.79 17.24
CA ILE A 606 -11.65 -17.63 16.29
C ILE A 606 -13.15 -17.49 16.60
N GLY A 607 -13.87 -16.94 15.63
CA GLY A 607 -15.30 -16.69 15.68
C GLY A 607 -16.12 -17.42 14.61
N GLY A 608 -15.51 -18.21 13.73
CA GLY A 608 -16.18 -19.03 12.71
C GLY A 608 -15.63 -20.46 12.67
N ASN A 609 -16.38 -21.36 12.05
CA ASN A 609 -16.01 -22.76 11.89
C ASN A 609 -14.85 -22.89 10.87
N ILE A 610 -14.05 -23.95 11.00
CA ILE A 610 -12.92 -24.20 10.10
C ILE A 610 -13.05 -25.61 9.52
N SER A 611 -12.99 -25.73 8.20
CA SER A 611 -12.98 -27.01 7.48
C SER A 611 -11.67 -27.13 6.69
N GLN A 612 -10.90 -28.19 6.93
CA GLN A 612 -9.63 -28.49 6.26
C GLN A 612 -9.75 -29.78 5.46
N LYS A 613 -9.76 -29.72 4.13
CA LYS A 613 -9.98 -30.92 3.30
C LYS A 613 -8.74 -31.80 3.14
N GLU A 614 -7.57 -31.20 2.91
CA GLU A 614 -6.30 -31.92 2.68
C GLU A 614 -5.12 -31.13 3.28
N GLY A 615 -4.01 -31.77 3.65
CA GLY A 615 -2.81 -31.06 4.16
C GLY A 615 -2.90 -30.62 5.63
N ASN A 616 -2.00 -29.73 6.05
CA ASN A 616 -1.87 -29.32 7.45
C ASN A 616 -2.54 -27.96 7.71
N LEU A 617 -3.41 -27.91 8.71
CA LEU A 617 -3.92 -26.68 9.32
C LEU A 617 -3.11 -26.36 10.58
N THR A 618 -2.41 -25.23 10.58
CA THR A 618 -1.67 -24.74 11.74
C THR A 618 -2.23 -23.39 12.20
N ILE A 619 -2.62 -23.31 13.47
CA ILE A 619 -3.00 -22.05 14.12
C ILE A 619 -2.02 -21.82 15.28
N SER A 620 -1.27 -20.72 15.24
CA SER A 620 -0.18 -20.48 16.18
C SER A 620 -0.21 -19.05 16.72
N SER A 621 -0.36 -18.90 18.04
CA SER A 621 -0.28 -17.59 18.73
C SER A 621 -0.01 -17.80 20.21
N ASP A 622 0.48 -16.79 20.92
CA ASP A 622 0.67 -16.88 22.37
C ASP A 622 -0.65 -17.19 23.08
N LYS A 623 -1.75 -16.59 22.60
CA LYS A 623 -3.12 -16.84 23.05
C LYS A 623 -4.03 -17.16 21.87
N ILE A 624 -4.85 -18.19 22.03
CA ILE A 624 -5.91 -18.54 21.09
C ILE A 624 -7.24 -18.56 21.84
N ASN A 625 -8.20 -17.77 21.36
CA ASN A 625 -9.47 -17.57 22.02
C ASN A 625 -10.63 -18.04 21.15
N ILE A 626 -11.37 -19.02 21.65
CA ILE A 626 -12.61 -19.55 21.06
C ILE A 626 -13.78 -18.77 21.66
N THR A 627 -14.49 -18.02 20.83
CA THR A 627 -15.48 -17.01 21.29
C THR A 627 -16.91 -17.53 21.42
N LYS A 628 -17.23 -18.61 20.72
CA LYS A 628 -18.52 -19.29 20.72
C LYS A 628 -18.30 -20.78 20.49
N GLN A 629 -19.34 -21.58 20.36
CA GLN A 629 -19.17 -22.97 19.95
C GLN A 629 -18.60 -23.02 18.53
N ILE A 630 -17.41 -23.62 18.37
CA ILE A 630 -16.70 -23.72 17.08
C ILE A 630 -16.45 -25.18 16.74
N GLU A 631 -16.68 -25.52 15.47
CA GLU A 631 -16.25 -26.77 14.86
C GLU A 631 -15.00 -26.54 13.98
N ILE A 632 -13.93 -27.28 14.27
CA ILE A 632 -12.77 -27.44 13.39
C ILE A 632 -12.79 -28.87 12.88
N LYS A 633 -13.06 -29.07 11.59
CA LYS A 633 -13.22 -30.41 11.02
C LYS A 633 -12.34 -30.66 9.82
N ALA A 634 -12.00 -31.92 9.61
CA ALA A 634 -11.53 -32.38 8.33
C ALA A 634 -12.69 -32.35 7.32
N GLY A 635 -12.47 -31.77 6.14
CA GLY A 635 -13.46 -31.77 5.06
C GLY A 635 -13.53 -33.16 4.41
N THR A 636 -14.74 -33.69 4.19
CA THR A 636 -14.92 -34.92 3.43
C THR A 636 -14.96 -34.63 1.92
N GLY A 637 -14.33 -35.50 1.13
CA GLY A 637 -14.41 -35.43 -0.33
C GLY A 637 -15.76 -35.95 -0.82
N GLN A 638 -16.45 -35.16 -1.64
CA GLN A 638 -17.76 -35.45 -2.26
C GLN A 638 -18.96 -35.35 -1.31
N GLY A 639 -20.04 -34.74 -1.82
CA GLY A 639 -21.27 -34.42 -1.10
C GLY A 639 -22.14 -35.62 -0.73
N ASN A 640 -21.55 -36.71 -0.26
CA ASN A 640 -22.25 -37.78 0.44
C ASN A 640 -21.49 -38.07 1.73
N SER A 641 -22.20 -38.00 2.85
CA SER A 641 -21.74 -38.29 4.21
C SER A 641 -21.29 -39.74 4.47
N ASP A 642 -21.15 -40.57 3.42
CA ASP A 642 -21.08 -42.04 3.53
C ASP A 642 -19.84 -42.69 2.89
N SER A 643 -18.94 -41.97 2.21
CA SER A 643 -17.71 -42.61 1.71
C SER A 643 -16.59 -42.51 2.73
N GLY A 644 -16.29 -43.60 3.43
CA GLY A 644 -15.23 -43.77 4.43
C GLY A 644 -13.79 -43.60 3.92
N VAL A 645 -13.51 -42.60 3.08
CA VAL A 645 -12.16 -42.19 2.73
C VAL A 645 -11.67 -41.27 3.86
N ALA A 646 -10.76 -41.79 4.70
CA ALA A 646 -10.16 -41.01 5.78
C ALA A 646 -9.47 -39.75 5.21
N SER A 647 -9.78 -38.58 5.77
CA SER A 647 -9.05 -37.36 5.41
C SER A 647 -7.60 -37.47 5.89
N ASN A 648 -6.65 -37.16 5.02
CA ASN A 648 -5.23 -37.02 5.38
C ASN A 648 -4.92 -35.65 6.00
N ALA A 649 -5.94 -34.85 6.34
CA ALA A 649 -5.75 -33.57 6.98
C ALA A 649 -5.20 -33.74 8.40
N ASN A 650 -4.34 -32.83 8.82
CA ASN A 650 -3.85 -32.73 10.19
C ASN A 650 -4.13 -31.34 10.77
N LEU A 651 -4.40 -31.26 12.07
CA LEU A 651 -4.58 -30.03 12.82
C LEU A 651 -3.45 -29.87 13.85
N THR A 652 -2.89 -28.67 13.93
CA THR A 652 -2.00 -28.26 15.01
C THR A 652 -2.43 -26.88 15.54
N ILE A 653 -2.80 -26.84 16.80
CA ILE A 653 -3.01 -25.62 17.57
C ILE A 653 -1.78 -25.42 18.45
N LYS A 654 -1.00 -24.37 18.20
CA LYS A 654 0.23 -24.07 18.95
C LYS A 654 0.03 -22.79 19.77
N THR A 655 -0.05 -22.93 21.10
CA THR A 655 -0.34 -21.78 21.98
C THR A 655 0.20 -21.94 23.39
N LYS A 656 0.28 -20.85 24.14
CA LYS A 656 0.56 -20.87 25.59
C LYS A 656 -0.75 -20.94 26.38
N GLU A 657 -1.79 -20.28 25.86
CA GLU A 657 -3.10 -20.19 26.49
C GLU A 657 -4.20 -20.42 25.44
N LEU A 658 -4.95 -21.52 25.57
CA LEU A 658 -6.17 -21.79 24.80
C LEU A 658 -7.39 -21.46 25.66
N THR A 659 -8.03 -20.31 25.41
CA THR A 659 -9.22 -19.89 26.14
C THR A 659 -10.49 -20.31 25.43
N LEU A 660 -11.43 -20.89 26.18
CA LEU A 660 -12.72 -21.32 25.69
C LEU A 660 -13.83 -20.47 26.35
N THR A 661 -14.55 -19.69 25.55
CA THR A 661 -15.83 -19.08 25.96
C THR A 661 -16.98 -20.07 25.82
N ASP A 662 -16.84 -21.01 24.89
CA ASP A 662 -17.73 -22.15 24.71
C ASP A 662 -16.96 -23.38 24.20
N ASN A 663 -17.66 -24.48 23.94
CA ASN A 663 -17.05 -25.75 23.54
C ASN A 663 -16.35 -25.68 22.17
N LEU A 664 -15.25 -26.44 22.03
CA LEU A 664 -14.49 -26.61 20.80
C LEU A 664 -14.60 -28.07 20.33
N ASN A 665 -15.17 -28.27 19.15
CA ASN A 665 -15.27 -29.59 18.53
C ASN A 665 -14.21 -29.73 17.44
N ILE A 666 -13.35 -30.73 17.54
CA ILE A 666 -12.32 -31.09 16.57
C ILE A 666 -12.68 -32.45 15.99
N SER A 667 -12.86 -32.56 14.67
CA SER A 667 -13.34 -33.82 14.09
C SER A 667 -12.69 -34.28 12.79
N GLY A 668 -12.60 -35.61 12.62
CA GLY A 668 -12.25 -36.27 11.34
C GLY A 668 -10.79 -36.18 10.89
N PHE A 669 -9.89 -35.58 11.69
CA PHE A 669 -8.47 -35.46 11.34
C PHE A 669 -7.71 -36.77 11.51
N ASN A 670 -6.69 -36.99 10.68
CA ASN A 670 -5.72 -38.06 10.90
C ASN A 670 -4.93 -37.80 12.19
N LYS A 671 -4.51 -36.55 12.41
CA LYS A 671 -3.84 -36.11 13.63
C LYS A 671 -4.39 -34.76 14.06
N ALA A 672 -4.73 -34.62 15.34
CA ALA A 672 -5.03 -33.32 15.93
C ALA A 672 -4.24 -33.11 17.23
N GLU A 673 -3.41 -32.07 17.23
CA GLU A 673 -2.52 -31.75 18.34
C GLU A 673 -2.76 -30.34 18.88
N ILE A 674 -2.81 -30.21 20.21
CA ILE A 674 -2.70 -28.94 20.92
C ILE A 674 -1.34 -28.91 21.62
N THR A 675 -0.47 -28.00 21.22
CA THR A 675 0.93 -27.95 21.66
C THR A 675 1.33 -26.60 22.23
N ALA A 676 2.29 -26.60 23.14
CA ALA A 676 2.86 -25.36 23.66
C ALA A 676 3.61 -24.57 22.58
N LYS A 677 3.42 -23.25 22.57
CA LYS A 677 4.22 -22.34 21.73
C LYS A 677 5.57 -22.01 22.38
N ASP A 678 6.62 -21.92 21.58
CA ASP A 678 7.96 -21.42 21.95
C ASP A 678 8.54 -21.97 23.27
N ASN A 679 8.42 -23.28 23.50
CA ASN A 679 8.93 -23.94 24.72
C ASN A 679 8.39 -23.26 26.00
N SER A 680 7.07 -23.26 26.18
CA SER A 680 6.42 -22.66 27.34
C SER A 680 5.35 -23.58 27.92
N ASP A 681 4.75 -23.17 29.04
CA ASP A 681 3.62 -23.88 29.62
C ASP A 681 2.38 -23.74 28.72
N LEU A 682 1.54 -24.78 28.74
CA LEU A 682 0.26 -24.82 28.05
C LEU A 682 -0.89 -24.85 29.05
N ILE A 683 -1.73 -23.81 29.01
CA ILE A 683 -2.96 -23.70 29.81
C ILE A 683 -4.15 -23.83 28.85
N ILE A 684 -5.04 -24.77 29.14
CA ILE A 684 -6.29 -24.96 28.39
C ILE A 684 -7.48 -24.66 29.28
N GLY A 685 -8.26 -23.65 28.91
CA GLY A 685 -9.43 -23.19 29.65
C GLY A 685 -9.12 -22.24 30.80
N LYS A 686 -10.18 -21.62 31.32
CA LYS A 686 -10.11 -20.76 32.52
C LYS A 686 -10.31 -21.59 33.78
N ALA A 687 -9.55 -21.29 34.82
CA ALA A 687 -9.73 -21.92 36.13
C ALA A 687 -11.18 -21.70 36.62
N SER A 688 -11.85 -22.79 36.96
CA SER A 688 -13.19 -22.79 37.57
C SER A 688 -13.15 -23.52 38.91
N SER A 689 -13.90 -23.03 39.88
CA SER A 689 -14.12 -23.74 41.13
C SER A 689 -14.94 -25.01 40.90
N ASP A 690 -15.87 -24.99 39.94
CA ASP A 690 -16.79 -26.07 39.61
C ASP A 690 -16.52 -26.67 38.21
N ASN A 691 -16.37 -27.99 38.16
CA ASN A 691 -16.16 -28.78 36.95
C ASN A 691 -17.42 -28.88 36.08
N SER A 692 -18.62 -28.68 36.63
CA SER A 692 -19.87 -28.72 35.86
C SER A 692 -19.88 -27.68 34.72
N ASN A 693 -19.34 -26.48 34.99
CA ASN A 693 -19.31 -25.33 34.10
C ASN A 693 -18.07 -25.26 33.20
N ALA A 694 -17.11 -26.18 33.36
CA ALA A 694 -15.92 -26.22 32.54
C ALA A 694 -16.27 -26.52 31.08
N LYS A 695 -15.72 -25.71 30.17
CA LYS A 695 -15.89 -25.88 28.72
C LYS A 695 -15.15 -27.11 28.23
N GLN A 696 -15.60 -27.66 27.12
CA GLN A 696 -15.13 -28.93 26.61
C GLN A 696 -14.40 -28.79 25.28
N ILE A 697 -13.30 -29.53 25.15
CA ILE A 697 -12.66 -29.83 23.87
C ILE A 697 -13.00 -31.28 23.53
N THR A 698 -13.60 -31.50 22.37
CA THR A 698 -13.95 -32.83 21.90
C THR A 698 -13.13 -33.18 20.66
N PHE A 699 -12.42 -34.31 20.68
CA PHE A 699 -11.80 -34.95 19.53
C PHE A 699 -12.71 -36.09 19.05
N ASP A 700 -13.57 -35.80 18.06
CA ASP A 700 -14.50 -36.79 17.47
C ASP A 700 -13.89 -37.40 16.21
N LYS A 701 -13.80 -38.74 16.15
CA LYS A 701 -13.24 -39.46 14.97
C LYS A 701 -11.84 -38.99 14.55
N VAL A 702 -11.00 -38.56 15.51
CA VAL A 702 -9.60 -38.18 15.26
C VAL A 702 -8.71 -39.39 15.53
N LYS A 703 -7.85 -39.81 14.59
CA LYS A 703 -7.04 -41.02 14.78
C LYS A 703 -6.02 -40.85 15.90
N ASP A 704 -5.19 -39.80 15.84
CA ASP A 704 -4.19 -39.45 16.87
C ASP A 704 -4.54 -38.10 17.52
N SER A 705 -5.02 -38.16 18.77
CA SER A 705 -5.39 -36.98 19.56
C SER A 705 -4.34 -36.73 20.65
N LYS A 706 -3.71 -35.55 20.64
CA LYS A 706 -2.62 -35.28 21.57
C LYS A 706 -2.57 -33.84 22.11
N ILE A 707 -2.21 -33.73 23.38
CA ILE A 707 -1.94 -32.47 24.07
C ILE A 707 -0.50 -32.53 24.61
N SER A 708 0.34 -31.54 24.34
CA SER A 708 1.73 -31.58 24.82
C SER A 708 2.42 -30.26 25.04
N ALA A 709 3.36 -30.22 25.99
CA ALA A 709 4.21 -29.06 26.25
C ALA A 709 5.72 -29.39 26.29
N GLY A 710 6.13 -30.58 25.83
CA GLY A 710 7.52 -31.02 25.91
C GLY A 710 8.02 -31.00 27.35
N ASN A 711 9.11 -30.27 27.62
CA ASN A 711 9.71 -30.14 28.96
C ASN A 711 9.06 -29.05 29.83
N HIS A 712 7.85 -28.60 29.47
CA HIS A 712 7.07 -27.58 30.18
C HIS A 712 5.76 -28.16 30.68
N ASN A 713 4.98 -27.36 31.39
CA ASN A 713 3.80 -27.83 32.12
C ASN A 713 2.54 -27.81 31.23
N VAL A 714 1.63 -28.76 31.48
CA VAL A 714 0.26 -28.73 30.93
C VAL A 714 -0.72 -28.57 32.10
N THR A 715 -1.60 -27.56 32.01
CA THR A 715 -2.72 -27.36 32.94
C THR A 715 -4.05 -27.43 32.20
N LEU A 716 -4.88 -28.40 32.56
CA LEU A 716 -6.18 -28.67 31.95
C LEU A 716 -7.32 -28.17 32.85
N ASN A 717 -7.79 -26.95 32.61
CA ASN A 717 -8.96 -26.36 33.28
C ASN A 717 -10.28 -26.60 32.52
N SER A 718 -10.19 -27.10 31.29
CA SER A 718 -11.32 -27.51 30.46
C SER A 718 -11.48 -29.03 30.48
N LYS A 719 -12.70 -29.50 30.22
CA LYS A 719 -12.96 -30.91 29.93
C LYS A 719 -12.32 -31.29 28.60
N VAL A 720 -11.81 -32.51 28.52
CA VAL A 720 -11.28 -33.07 27.27
C VAL A 720 -11.96 -34.40 27.01
N GLU A 721 -12.54 -34.55 25.82
CA GLU A 721 -13.21 -35.78 25.39
C GLU A 721 -12.62 -36.29 24.08
N THR A 722 -12.41 -37.60 23.97
CA THR A 722 -12.37 -38.28 22.66
C THR A 722 -13.64 -39.09 22.50
N SER A 723 -14.30 -38.98 21.36
CA SER A 723 -15.56 -39.67 21.09
C SER A 723 -15.54 -40.40 19.74
N ASN A 724 -16.39 -41.41 19.64
CA ASN A 724 -16.71 -42.08 18.38
C ASN A 724 -18.23 -42.11 18.29
N SER A 725 -18.80 -41.18 17.52
CA SER A 725 -20.25 -40.96 17.41
C SER A 725 -21.04 -42.13 16.80
N ASP A 726 -20.37 -43.20 16.33
CA ASP A 726 -20.98 -44.25 15.51
C ASP A 726 -21.61 -45.39 16.31
N GLY A 727 -21.59 -45.36 17.64
CA GLY A 727 -22.25 -46.36 18.49
C GLY A 727 -21.73 -47.80 18.31
N SER A 728 -20.72 -48.03 17.47
CA SER A 728 -20.07 -49.32 17.29
C SER A 728 -19.28 -49.64 18.55
N THR A 729 -19.87 -50.49 19.38
CA THR A 729 -19.24 -51.16 20.52
C THR A 729 -18.28 -52.27 20.05
N GLY A 730 -17.97 -52.34 18.75
CA GLY A 730 -17.11 -53.34 18.16
C GLY A 730 -15.66 -53.05 18.50
N ASN A 731 -14.98 -54.05 19.06
CA ASN A 731 -13.54 -54.15 19.20
C ASN A 731 -12.83 -54.32 17.83
N GLY A 732 -13.37 -53.64 16.80
CA GLY A 732 -13.03 -53.78 15.39
C GLY A 732 -11.90 -52.84 15.00
N SER A 733 -11.20 -53.23 13.95
CA SER A 733 -10.05 -52.61 13.29
C SER A 733 -10.32 -51.20 12.70
N ASP A 734 -11.21 -50.42 13.31
CA ASP A 734 -11.50 -49.07 12.87
C ASP A 734 -10.37 -48.17 13.38
N ASP A 735 -9.46 -47.80 12.48
CA ASP A 735 -8.35 -46.86 12.66
C ASP A 735 -8.78 -45.48 13.19
N ASN A 736 -10.09 -45.26 13.38
CA ASN A 736 -10.66 -44.02 13.90
C ASN A 736 -10.64 -44.06 15.44
N ASN A 737 -9.93 -43.08 16.03
CA ASN A 737 -9.81 -42.83 17.47
C ASN A 737 -8.99 -43.86 18.26
N ILE A 738 -7.66 -43.69 18.36
CA ILE A 738 -6.75 -44.56 19.15
C ILE A 738 -6.73 -44.25 20.66
N GLY A 739 -7.32 -43.12 21.08
CA GLY A 739 -7.26 -42.61 22.45
C GLY A 739 -6.68 -41.18 22.55
N LEU A 740 -6.45 -40.73 23.79
CA LEU A 740 -5.88 -39.40 24.09
C LEU A 740 -4.48 -39.56 24.69
N THR A 741 -3.50 -38.86 24.12
CA THR A 741 -2.15 -38.75 24.70
C THR A 741 -1.91 -37.37 25.27
N ILE A 742 -1.44 -37.29 26.51
CA ILE A 742 -1.02 -36.05 27.17
C ILE A 742 0.45 -36.20 27.61
N SER A 743 1.34 -35.33 27.14
CA SER A 743 2.77 -35.41 27.47
C SER A 743 3.38 -34.06 27.84
N ALA A 744 4.00 -33.96 29.02
CA ALA A 744 4.55 -32.72 29.56
C ALA A 744 5.66 -33.01 30.59
N LYS A 745 6.29 -31.96 31.15
CA LYS A 745 7.08 -32.08 32.38
C LYS A 745 6.17 -32.36 33.57
N ASP A 746 5.24 -31.45 33.84
CA ASP A 746 4.20 -31.58 34.87
C ASP A 746 2.81 -31.56 34.21
N VAL A 747 1.88 -32.40 34.69
CA VAL A 747 0.49 -32.42 34.20
C VAL A 747 -0.46 -32.15 35.36
N THR A 748 -1.23 -31.07 35.26
CA THR A 748 -2.29 -30.73 36.23
C THR A 748 -3.66 -30.89 35.59
N VAL A 749 -4.49 -31.75 36.17
CA VAL A 749 -5.86 -32.06 35.70
C VAL A 749 -6.88 -31.44 36.65
N ASN A 750 -7.48 -30.32 36.24
CA ASN A 750 -8.49 -29.58 37.00
C ASN A 750 -9.92 -29.84 36.52
N SER A 751 -10.11 -30.59 35.43
CA SER A 751 -11.41 -30.93 34.84
C SER A 751 -11.39 -32.32 34.22
N ASN A 752 -12.57 -32.84 33.87
CA ASN A 752 -12.70 -34.23 33.42
C ASN A 752 -11.95 -34.50 32.11
N ILE A 753 -11.29 -35.67 32.06
CA ILE A 753 -10.73 -36.26 30.86
C ILE A 753 -11.50 -37.54 30.59
N THR A 754 -12.09 -37.64 29.42
CA THR A 754 -12.85 -38.82 28.98
C THR A 754 -12.33 -39.25 27.63
N SER A 755 -12.11 -40.53 27.44
CA SER A 755 -11.73 -41.09 26.16
C SER A 755 -12.59 -42.29 25.87
N HIS A 756 -12.92 -42.49 24.59
CA HIS A 756 -13.59 -43.71 24.17
C HIS A 756 -12.65 -44.91 24.36
N LYS A 757 -11.44 -44.88 23.80
CA LYS A 757 -10.43 -45.96 23.90
C LYS A 757 -9.46 -45.76 25.07
N THR A 758 -8.26 -45.26 24.83
CA THR A 758 -7.22 -45.14 25.89
C THR A 758 -7.03 -43.70 26.36
N VAL A 759 -6.53 -43.52 27.58
CA VAL A 759 -5.96 -42.26 28.06
C VAL A 759 -4.53 -42.53 28.53
N ASN A 760 -3.55 -41.92 27.88
CA ASN A 760 -2.14 -42.04 28.22
C ASN A 760 -1.61 -40.67 28.69
N ILE A 761 -1.21 -40.56 29.96
CA ILE A 761 -0.64 -39.35 30.53
C ILE A 761 0.81 -39.63 30.93
N SER A 762 1.73 -38.83 30.40
CA SER A 762 3.16 -38.90 30.71
C SER A 762 3.68 -37.55 31.20
N ALA A 763 4.07 -37.48 32.47
CA ALA A 763 4.79 -36.37 33.08
C ALA A 763 6.26 -36.78 33.26
N SER A 764 7.05 -36.75 32.18
CA SER A 764 8.34 -37.45 32.10
C SER A 764 9.42 -36.88 33.03
N GLU A 765 9.31 -35.60 33.39
CA GLU A 765 10.31 -34.90 34.19
C GLU A 765 9.78 -34.41 35.56
N GLY A 766 8.47 -34.44 35.78
CA GLY A 766 7.78 -33.87 36.93
C GLY A 766 6.60 -34.73 37.40
N GLY A 767 5.61 -34.10 38.01
CA GLY A 767 4.48 -34.77 38.64
C GLY A 767 3.19 -34.75 37.85
N ILE A 768 2.28 -35.65 38.22
CA ILE A 768 0.85 -35.53 37.89
C ILE A 768 0.06 -35.15 39.13
N THR A 769 -0.80 -34.14 38.99
CA THR A 769 -1.74 -33.70 40.04
C THR A 769 -3.16 -33.72 39.49
N THR A 770 -4.08 -34.36 40.19
CA THR A 770 -5.51 -34.32 39.86
C THR A 770 -6.30 -33.60 40.95
N LYS A 771 -7.26 -32.74 40.55
CA LYS A 771 -8.13 -32.01 41.48
C LYS A 771 -9.27 -32.92 41.97
N ALA A 772 -9.69 -32.75 43.22
CA ALA A 772 -10.84 -33.46 43.78
C ALA A 772 -12.10 -33.24 42.94
N GLY A 773 -12.90 -34.30 42.76
CA GLY A 773 -14.12 -34.27 41.93
C GLY A 773 -13.89 -34.31 40.41
N THR A 774 -12.64 -34.39 39.95
CA THR A 774 -12.32 -34.65 38.54
C THR A 774 -12.29 -36.15 38.25
N THR A 775 -12.56 -36.53 37.00
CA THR A 775 -12.52 -37.91 36.54
C THR A 775 -11.64 -38.02 35.29
N ILE A 776 -10.71 -38.98 35.29
CA ILE A 776 -9.97 -39.46 34.12
C ILE A 776 -10.54 -40.83 33.77
N ASN A 777 -11.24 -40.95 32.64
CA ASN A 777 -11.95 -42.17 32.28
C ASN A 777 -11.67 -42.63 30.85
N ALA A 778 -11.35 -43.92 30.69
CA ALA A 778 -11.31 -44.63 29.43
C ALA A 778 -12.50 -45.60 29.35
N THR A 779 -13.48 -45.33 28.49
CA THR A 779 -14.78 -46.04 28.52
C THR A 779 -14.65 -47.49 28.06
N THR A 780 -13.91 -47.74 26.98
CA THR A 780 -13.73 -49.06 26.39
C THR A 780 -12.27 -49.53 26.38
N GLY A 781 -11.33 -48.72 26.87
CA GLY A 781 -9.91 -49.05 26.93
C GLY A 781 -9.28 -48.79 28.29
N SER A 782 -7.95 -48.62 28.29
CA SER A 782 -7.13 -48.49 29.49
C SER A 782 -6.78 -47.04 29.81
N VAL A 783 -6.56 -46.76 31.09
CA VAL A 783 -5.90 -45.52 31.52
C VAL A 783 -4.50 -45.85 32.00
N GLU A 784 -3.49 -45.19 31.42
CA GLU A 784 -2.10 -45.28 31.84
C GLU A 784 -1.59 -43.90 32.22
N VAL A 785 -1.09 -43.78 33.45
CA VAL A 785 -0.53 -42.56 34.02
C VAL A 785 0.88 -42.86 34.48
N THR A 786 1.85 -42.14 33.95
CA THR A 786 3.26 -42.24 34.33
C THR A 786 3.82 -40.86 34.66
N ALA A 787 4.40 -40.70 35.84
CA ALA A 787 5.01 -39.45 36.31
C ALA A 787 6.21 -39.73 37.23
N LYS A 788 7.02 -38.73 37.58
CA LYS A 788 7.99 -38.86 38.69
C LYS A 788 7.31 -38.95 40.05
N THR A 789 6.33 -38.08 40.27
CA THR A 789 5.49 -38.00 41.47
C THR A 789 4.03 -38.08 41.06
N GLY A 790 3.19 -38.81 41.79
CA GLY A 790 1.75 -38.82 41.58
C GLY A 790 0.98 -38.29 42.79
N ASP A 791 0.13 -37.28 42.60
CA ASP A 791 -0.80 -36.77 43.61
C ASP A 791 -2.24 -36.85 43.08
N ILE A 792 -2.93 -37.93 43.45
CA ILE A 792 -4.24 -38.29 42.91
C ILE A 792 -5.34 -37.92 43.91
N SER A 793 -6.11 -36.87 43.63
CA SER A 793 -7.30 -36.49 44.40
C SER A 793 -8.62 -36.82 43.68
N GLY A 794 -8.57 -37.10 42.38
CA GLY A 794 -9.74 -37.39 41.55
C GLY A 794 -10.07 -38.87 41.41
N THR A 795 -10.94 -39.20 40.45
CA THR A 795 -11.22 -40.56 40.01
C THR A 795 -10.42 -40.89 38.76
N ILE A 796 -9.77 -42.06 38.72
CA ILE A 796 -9.15 -42.63 37.52
C ILE A 796 -9.83 -43.97 37.26
N SER A 797 -10.42 -44.16 36.08
CA SER A 797 -11.24 -45.32 35.75
C SER A 797 -11.03 -45.81 34.32
N GLY A 798 -11.03 -47.12 34.09
CA GLY A 798 -10.93 -47.72 32.77
C GLY A 798 -11.03 -49.24 32.84
N LYS A 799 -10.95 -49.95 31.70
CA LYS A 799 -10.94 -51.43 31.70
C LYS A 799 -9.79 -51.95 32.56
N THR A 800 -8.59 -51.45 32.30
CA THR A 800 -7.42 -51.55 33.16
C THR A 800 -6.96 -50.15 33.53
N VAL A 801 -6.35 -50.01 34.70
CA VAL A 801 -5.80 -48.74 35.16
C VAL A 801 -4.38 -48.98 35.65
N SER A 802 -3.42 -48.21 35.15
CA SER A 802 -2.03 -48.22 35.60
C SER A 802 -1.63 -46.80 36.02
N VAL A 803 -1.15 -46.65 37.26
CA VAL A 803 -0.63 -45.38 37.79
C VAL A 803 0.77 -45.63 38.34
N THR A 804 1.77 -45.03 37.69
CA THR A 804 3.18 -45.25 37.97
C THR A 804 3.88 -43.93 38.35
N ALA A 805 4.42 -43.86 39.57
CA ALA A 805 5.43 -42.91 39.98
C ALA A 805 6.82 -43.54 39.80
N THR A 806 7.63 -43.02 38.89
CA THR A 806 8.89 -43.64 38.46
C THR A 806 10.05 -43.41 39.43
N THR A 807 10.08 -42.28 40.12
CA THR A 807 11.22 -41.88 40.98
C THR A 807 10.81 -41.60 42.41
N ASP A 808 9.72 -40.85 42.60
CA ASP A 808 9.30 -40.34 43.89
C ASP A 808 8.03 -41.06 44.37
N SER A 809 7.24 -40.40 45.21
CA SER A 809 6.07 -40.97 45.85
C SER A 809 4.82 -40.93 44.97
N LEU A 810 3.94 -41.90 45.17
CA LEU A 810 2.57 -41.92 44.66
C LEU A 810 1.61 -41.78 45.85
N THR A 811 0.78 -40.75 45.86
CA THR A 811 -0.23 -40.51 46.89
C THR A 811 -1.63 -40.56 46.27
N VAL A 812 -2.49 -41.39 46.84
CA VAL A 812 -3.93 -41.44 46.54
C VAL A 812 -4.67 -40.82 47.72
N LYS A 813 -5.18 -39.61 47.53
CA LYS A 813 -5.76 -38.78 48.60
C LYS A 813 -7.16 -39.23 49.01
N GLY A 814 -7.60 -38.75 50.16
CA GLY A 814 -8.93 -39.06 50.70
C GLY A 814 -10.04 -38.67 49.73
N GLY A 815 -10.95 -39.60 49.45
CA GLY A 815 -12.04 -39.44 48.48
C GLY A 815 -11.65 -39.68 47.00
N ALA A 816 -10.37 -39.87 46.70
CA ALA A 816 -9.92 -40.29 45.37
C ALA A 816 -10.28 -41.75 45.09
N LYS A 817 -10.48 -42.07 43.81
CA LYS A 817 -10.84 -43.42 43.36
C LYS A 817 -9.95 -43.89 42.21
N ILE A 818 -9.43 -45.11 42.27
CA ILE A 818 -8.74 -45.76 41.14
C ILE A 818 -9.48 -47.06 40.86
N ASN A 819 -10.15 -47.17 39.71
CA ASN A 819 -11.09 -48.25 39.44
C ASN A 819 -10.86 -48.91 38.07
N ALA A 820 -10.39 -50.15 38.07
CA ALA A 820 -10.36 -51.00 36.87
C ALA A 820 -11.65 -51.82 36.77
N THR A 821 -12.47 -51.54 35.75
CA THR A 821 -13.83 -52.09 35.61
C THR A 821 -13.88 -53.52 35.10
N GLU A 822 -12.89 -53.95 34.32
CA GLU A 822 -12.83 -55.30 33.73
C GLU A 822 -11.54 -56.05 34.09
N GLY A 823 -10.46 -55.31 34.35
CA GLY A 823 -9.11 -55.85 34.53
C GLY A 823 -8.50 -55.52 35.88
N THR A 824 -7.17 -55.40 35.90
CA THR A 824 -6.42 -55.08 37.12
C THR A 824 -6.19 -53.59 37.27
N ALA A 825 -6.26 -53.11 38.51
CA ALA A 825 -5.72 -51.80 38.86
C ALA A 825 -4.27 -51.98 39.35
N THR A 826 -3.32 -51.29 38.71
CA THR A 826 -1.89 -51.39 39.01
C THR A 826 -1.39 -50.04 39.49
N LEU A 827 -0.83 -50.01 40.71
CA LEU A 827 -0.20 -48.83 41.29
C LEU A 827 1.28 -49.15 41.51
N THR A 828 2.16 -48.33 40.99
CA THR A 828 3.61 -48.52 41.11
C THR A 828 4.28 -47.25 41.61
N ALA A 829 4.98 -47.28 42.74
CA ALA A 829 5.91 -46.23 43.17
C ALA A 829 7.33 -46.80 43.16
N SER A 830 7.93 -46.85 41.96
CA SER A 830 9.11 -47.68 41.65
C SER A 830 10.30 -47.44 42.59
N SER A 831 10.51 -46.20 43.00
CA SER A 831 11.61 -45.82 43.90
C SER A 831 11.16 -45.02 45.13
N GLY A 832 9.88 -44.72 45.26
CA GLY A 832 9.34 -43.93 46.36
C GLY A 832 8.24 -44.65 47.16
N LYS A 833 7.56 -43.86 48.00
CA LYS A 833 6.52 -44.35 48.89
C LYS A 833 5.16 -44.35 48.18
N LEU A 834 4.41 -45.44 48.32
CA LEU A 834 2.98 -45.44 48.00
C LEU A 834 2.20 -45.07 49.26
N THR A 835 1.45 -43.97 49.21
CA THR A 835 0.57 -43.53 50.29
C THR A 835 -0.88 -43.59 49.81
N THR A 836 -1.76 -44.25 50.56
CA THR A 836 -3.21 -44.12 50.36
C THR A 836 -3.79 -43.52 51.63
N GLU A 837 -4.53 -42.42 51.49
CA GLU A 837 -5.15 -41.75 52.63
C GLU A 837 -6.49 -42.39 52.99
N ALA A 838 -6.97 -42.13 54.20
CA ALA A 838 -8.29 -42.58 54.64
C ALA A 838 -9.39 -42.14 53.66
N ASN A 839 -10.38 -42.99 53.43
CA ASN A 839 -11.46 -42.80 52.44
C ASN A 839 -11.04 -42.81 50.96
N SER A 840 -9.77 -43.06 50.61
CA SER A 840 -9.42 -43.42 49.23
C SER A 840 -9.91 -44.83 48.90
N ALA A 841 -10.25 -45.08 47.62
CA ALA A 841 -10.72 -46.39 47.17
C ALA A 841 -10.00 -46.84 45.89
N ILE A 842 -9.35 -47.99 45.95
CA ILE A 842 -8.67 -48.61 44.82
C ILE A 842 -9.34 -49.95 44.56
N SER A 843 -9.88 -50.14 43.36
CA SER A 843 -10.59 -51.37 42.99
C SER A 843 -10.20 -51.89 41.61
N GLY A 844 -10.15 -53.21 41.45
CA GLY A 844 -9.96 -53.83 40.15
C GLY A 844 -10.73 -55.14 40.03
N ALA A 845 -11.53 -55.27 38.96
CA ALA A 845 -12.40 -56.42 38.74
C ALA A 845 -11.64 -57.76 38.67
N ASN A 846 -10.42 -57.79 38.13
CA ASN A 846 -9.55 -58.98 38.15
C ASN A 846 -8.52 -58.96 39.28
N GLY A 847 -8.36 -57.81 39.94
CA GLY A 847 -7.51 -57.66 41.11
C GLY A 847 -6.83 -56.30 41.18
N VAL A 848 -6.09 -56.10 42.27
CA VAL A 848 -5.25 -54.93 42.47
C VAL A 848 -3.80 -55.37 42.71
N THR A 849 -2.86 -54.71 42.05
CA THR A 849 -1.42 -54.87 42.29
C THR A 849 -0.84 -53.52 42.66
N ALA A 850 -0.34 -53.40 43.88
CA ALA A 850 0.35 -52.24 44.39
C ALA A 850 1.81 -52.61 44.71
N SER A 851 2.77 -51.91 44.12
CA SER A 851 4.20 -52.13 44.36
C SER A 851 4.92 -50.82 44.62
N SER A 852 5.76 -50.77 45.65
CA SER A 852 6.48 -49.56 46.00
C SER A 852 7.84 -49.83 46.68
N GLN A 853 8.62 -48.78 46.92
CA GLN A 853 9.79 -48.87 47.79
C GLN A 853 9.33 -49.11 49.24
N SER A 854 8.42 -48.26 49.72
CA SER A 854 7.73 -48.38 51.01
C SER A 854 6.24 -48.05 50.85
N GLY A 855 5.37 -48.45 51.77
CA GLY A 855 3.93 -48.23 51.63
C GLY A 855 3.25 -47.85 52.94
N ASP A 856 2.39 -46.85 52.91
CA ASP A 856 1.42 -46.54 53.98
C ASP A 856 0.00 -46.59 53.40
N ILE A 857 -0.75 -47.62 53.78
CA ILE A 857 -2.08 -47.88 53.25
C ILE A 857 -3.11 -47.52 54.32
N SER A 858 -3.88 -46.46 54.12
CA SER A 858 -4.99 -46.07 55.01
C SER A 858 -6.36 -46.13 54.33
N GLY A 859 -6.40 -46.34 53.01
CA GLY A 859 -7.63 -46.45 52.22
C GLY A 859 -8.17 -47.87 52.08
N THR A 860 -9.15 -48.03 51.18
CA THR A 860 -9.66 -49.34 50.75
C THR A 860 -8.96 -49.79 49.47
N ILE A 861 -8.45 -51.02 49.46
CA ILE A 861 -7.93 -51.72 48.28
C ILE A 861 -8.74 -53.00 48.11
N SER A 862 -9.40 -53.22 46.96
CA SER A 862 -10.23 -54.40 46.76
C SER A 862 -10.24 -54.94 45.32
N GLY A 863 -10.30 -56.25 45.16
CA GLY A 863 -10.44 -56.89 43.85
C GLY A 863 -10.61 -58.40 43.98
N LYS A 864 -10.62 -59.16 42.88
CA LYS A 864 -10.60 -60.63 42.97
C LYS A 864 -9.36 -61.12 43.70
N THR A 865 -8.20 -60.64 43.27
CA THR A 865 -6.92 -60.81 43.97
C THR A 865 -6.42 -59.45 44.43
N VAL A 866 -5.66 -59.40 45.52
CA VAL A 866 -5.00 -58.16 45.95
C VAL A 866 -3.56 -58.49 46.30
N SER A 867 -2.61 -57.75 45.73
CA SER A 867 -1.19 -57.85 46.05
C SER A 867 -0.65 -56.46 46.41
N VAL A 868 -0.04 -56.33 47.59
CA VAL A 868 0.59 -55.10 48.07
C VAL A 868 2.02 -55.40 48.49
N THR A 869 3.00 -54.82 47.79
CA THR A 869 4.42 -55.14 47.97
C THR A 869 5.22 -53.87 48.27
N ALA A 870 5.95 -53.87 49.39
CA ALA A 870 7.07 -52.97 49.66
C ALA A 870 8.39 -53.72 49.40
N SER A 871 9.14 -53.28 48.40
CA SER A 871 10.31 -53.98 47.88
C SER A 871 11.59 -53.80 48.73
N SER A 872 11.70 -52.71 49.49
CA SER A 872 12.90 -52.45 50.30
C SER A 872 12.64 -51.74 51.63
N GLY A 873 11.58 -50.95 51.75
CA GLY A 873 11.14 -50.30 52.97
C GLY A 873 9.99 -51.03 53.67
N SER A 874 9.42 -50.38 54.68
CA SER A 874 8.30 -50.92 55.45
C SER A 874 6.96 -50.80 54.71
N LEU A 875 6.04 -51.70 55.04
CA LEU A 875 4.64 -51.66 54.62
C LEU A 875 3.77 -51.48 55.87
N THR A 876 3.08 -50.35 55.98
CA THR A 876 2.13 -50.06 57.06
C THR A 876 0.70 -50.13 56.52
N VAL A 877 -0.16 -50.91 57.16
CA VAL A 877 -1.61 -50.92 56.95
C VAL A 877 -2.25 -50.19 58.14
N GLY A 878 -2.72 -48.97 57.90
CA GLY A 878 -3.27 -48.04 58.89
C GLY A 878 -4.61 -48.47 59.46
N GLY A 879 -4.98 -47.93 60.63
CA GLY A 879 -6.10 -48.44 61.43
C GLY A 879 -7.49 -48.38 60.80
N ASP A 880 -7.71 -47.58 59.75
CA ASP A 880 -8.99 -47.54 59.01
C ASP A 880 -8.91 -48.22 57.64
N ALA A 881 -7.75 -48.80 57.29
CA ALA A 881 -7.51 -49.40 56.00
C ALA A 881 -8.27 -50.71 55.82
N LYS A 882 -8.68 -50.99 54.58
CA LYS A 882 -9.33 -52.23 54.18
C LYS A 882 -8.62 -52.83 52.98
N ILE A 883 -8.17 -54.08 53.07
CA ILE A 883 -7.53 -54.81 51.97
C ILE A 883 -8.34 -56.08 51.73
N ASN A 884 -9.17 -56.09 50.68
CA ASN A 884 -10.19 -57.12 50.48
C ASN A 884 -10.01 -57.83 49.12
N ALA A 885 -9.50 -59.07 49.15
CA ALA A 885 -9.56 -59.99 48.02
C ALA A 885 -10.87 -60.79 48.09
N THR A 886 -11.69 -60.68 47.05
CA THR A 886 -13.09 -61.14 47.04
C THR A 886 -13.25 -62.61 46.66
N GLU A 887 -12.38 -63.12 45.78
CA GLU A 887 -12.42 -64.51 45.27
C GLU A 887 -11.06 -65.22 45.43
N GLY A 888 -9.95 -64.48 45.37
CA GLY A 888 -8.59 -65.03 45.34
C GLY A 888 -7.72 -64.56 46.50
N ALA A 889 -6.40 -64.67 46.33
CA ALA A 889 -5.44 -64.37 47.39
C ALA A 889 -5.34 -62.87 47.70
N ALA A 890 -5.16 -62.56 48.99
CA ALA A 890 -4.63 -61.27 49.46
C ALA A 890 -3.18 -61.48 49.90
N THR A 891 -2.23 -60.90 49.16
CA THR A 891 -0.79 -61.06 49.41
C THR A 891 -0.18 -59.72 49.82
N LEU A 892 0.31 -59.63 51.05
CA LEU A 892 1.05 -58.48 51.54
C LEU A 892 2.53 -58.88 51.72
N THR A 893 3.44 -58.11 51.16
CA THR A 893 4.88 -58.40 51.19
C THR A 893 5.69 -57.18 51.60
N ALA A 894 6.54 -57.29 52.62
CA ALA A 894 7.59 -56.34 52.95
C ALA A 894 8.94 -57.05 52.87
N THR A 895 9.63 -56.91 51.74
CA THR A 895 10.77 -57.79 51.39
C THR A 895 11.97 -57.60 52.32
N LYS A 896 12.24 -56.35 52.74
CA LYS A 896 13.37 -56.00 53.62
C LYS A 896 12.99 -55.13 54.82
N GLY A 897 11.83 -54.48 54.79
CA GLY A 897 11.33 -53.67 55.91
C GLY A 897 10.38 -54.45 56.82
N THR A 898 9.79 -53.74 57.78
CA THR A 898 8.77 -54.29 58.66
C THR A 898 7.39 -54.20 58.00
N LEU A 899 6.61 -55.27 58.07
CA LEU A 899 5.19 -55.24 57.74
C LEU A 899 4.41 -54.97 59.02
N THR A 900 3.69 -53.85 59.09
CA THR A 900 2.91 -53.45 60.27
C THR A 900 1.44 -53.32 59.90
N THR A 901 0.56 -54.05 60.56
CA THR A 901 -0.88 -53.79 60.55
C THR A 901 -1.26 -53.10 61.85
N VAL A 902 -1.94 -51.97 61.77
CA VAL A 902 -2.35 -51.14 62.91
C VAL A 902 -3.71 -51.63 63.41
N LYS A 903 -3.95 -51.56 64.72
CA LYS A 903 -5.24 -51.92 65.32
C LYS A 903 -6.39 -51.17 64.63
N GLY A 904 -7.41 -51.91 64.23
CA GLY A 904 -8.56 -51.41 63.46
C GLY A 904 -8.50 -51.75 61.96
N SER A 905 -7.31 -51.99 61.40
CA SER A 905 -7.18 -52.38 59.99
C SER A 905 -7.83 -53.73 59.74
N ASN A 906 -8.36 -53.93 58.52
CA ASN A 906 -9.03 -55.16 58.10
C ASN A 906 -8.43 -55.69 56.79
N ILE A 907 -7.94 -56.92 56.80
CA ILE A 907 -7.38 -57.61 55.64
C ILE A 907 -8.15 -58.92 55.44
N ASP A 908 -8.95 -59.04 54.38
CA ASP A 908 -9.79 -60.21 54.14
C ASP A 908 -9.52 -60.83 52.76
N ALA A 909 -9.11 -62.10 52.75
CA ALA A 909 -9.02 -62.95 51.57
C ALA A 909 -10.21 -63.91 51.56
N ASN A 910 -11.38 -63.41 51.18
CA ASN A 910 -12.68 -64.00 51.50
C ASN A 910 -12.81 -65.49 51.14
N GLU A 911 -12.44 -65.87 49.90
CA GLU A 911 -12.48 -67.26 49.37
C GLU A 911 -11.07 -67.76 49.00
N GLY A 912 -10.03 -67.12 49.55
CA GLY A 912 -8.65 -67.28 49.09
C GLY A 912 -7.63 -67.38 50.21
N THR A 913 -6.36 -67.53 49.81
CA THR A 913 -5.25 -67.56 50.78
C THR A 913 -4.81 -66.14 51.12
N LEU A 914 -4.79 -65.82 52.42
CA LEU A 914 -4.08 -64.65 52.93
C LEU A 914 -2.59 -65.01 53.07
N VAL A 915 -1.72 -64.28 52.38
CA VAL A 915 -0.27 -64.48 52.41
C VAL A 915 0.42 -63.24 52.95
N ILE A 916 1.16 -63.39 54.04
CA ILE A 916 1.98 -62.32 54.65
C ILE A 916 3.45 -62.73 54.55
N ASN A 917 4.25 -61.99 53.78
CA ASN A 917 5.67 -62.24 53.62
C ASN A 917 6.48 -61.05 54.16
N ALA A 918 7.29 -61.26 55.20
CA ALA A 918 8.15 -60.21 55.74
C ALA A 918 9.37 -60.77 56.48
N GLN A 919 10.40 -59.97 56.74
CA GLN A 919 11.41 -60.37 57.74
C GLN A 919 10.83 -60.20 59.16
N ASP A 920 10.31 -59.00 59.43
CA ASP A 920 9.63 -58.65 60.67
C ASP A 920 8.17 -58.27 60.36
N ALA A 921 7.22 -58.89 61.06
CA ALA A 921 5.79 -58.61 60.94
C ALA A 921 5.20 -58.24 62.31
N THR A 922 4.53 -57.10 62.40
CA THR A 922 3.74 -56.66 63.56
C THR A 922 2.26 -56.59 63.17
N LEU A 923 1.47 -57.59 63.58
CA LEU A 923 0.09 -57.79 63.14
C LEU A 923 -0.91 -57.39 64.25
N ASN A 924 -1.28 -56.10 64.34
CA ASN A 924 -2.25 -55.62 65.33
C ASN A 924 -3.68 -55.43 64.78
N GLY A 925 -3.86 -55.48 63.46
CA GLY A 925 -5.17 -55.45 62.80
C GLY A 925 -5.83 -56.83 62.67
N ASP A 926 -7.07 -56.84 62.21
CA ASP A 926 -7.80 -58.07 61.89
C ASP A 926 -7.41 -58.56 60.49
N ALA A 927 -7.13 -59.85 60.37
CA ALA A 927 -6.78 -60.49 59.12
C ALA A 927 -7.44 -61.87 59.01
N SER A 928 -8.09 -62.17 57.88
CA SER A 928 -8.77 -63.44 57.65
C SER A 928 -8.63 -63.95 56.22
N GLY A 929 -8.70 -65.26 56.05
CA GLY A 929 -8.90 -65.94 54.77
C GLY A 929 -9.25 -67.41 54.96
N ASP A 930 -9.55 -68.15 53.89
CA ASP A 930 -9.78 -69.60 53.97
C ASP A 930 -8.54 -70.37 54.43
N ARG A 931 -7.37 -69.82 54.08
CA ARG A 931 -6.06 -70.27 54.55
C ARG A 931 -5.21 -69.04 54.80
N THR A 932 -4.46 -69.05 55.90
CA THR A 932 -3.55 -67.96 56.24
C THR A 932 -2.13 -68.47 56.33
N GLU A 933 -1.22 -67.88 55.55
CA GLU A 933 0.20 -68.17 55.51
C GLU A 933 1.01 -66.94 55.96
N VAL A 934 1.64 -67.04 57.12
CA VAL A 934 2.52 -65.99 57.65
C VAL A 934 3.96 -66.46 57.53
N ASN A 935 4.63 -66.00 56.48
CA ASN A 935 6.03 -66.26 56.18
C ASN A 935 6.88 -65.11 56.73
N ALA A 936 7.06 -65.07 58.05
CA ALA A 936 7.91 -64.10 58.72
C ALA A 936 8.94 -64.75 59.66
N VAL A 937 10.13 -64.16 59.74
CA VAL A 937 11.18 -64.62 60.67
C VAL A 937 10.80 -64.23 62.10
N ASN A 938 10.37 -62.98 62.29
CA ASN A 938 9.86 -62.48 63.55
C ASN A 938 8.43 -61.97 63.34
N ALA A 939 7.45 -62.65 63.93
CA ALA A 939 6.05 -62.21 63.94
C ALA A 939 5.61 -61.86 65.37
N SER A 940 4.96 -60.71 65.54
CA SER A 940 4.38 -60.27 66.82
C SER A 940 3.08 -59.52 66.55
N GLY A 941 2.27 -59.26 67.57
CA GLY A 941 1.04 -58.47 67.42
C GLY A 941 -0.09 -58.91 68.35
N SER A 942 -1.10 -58.06 68.44
CA SER A 942 -2.30 -58.26 69.26
C SER A 942 -3.59 -58.42 68.44
N GLY A 943 -3.47 -58.44 67.11
CA GLY A 943 -4.59 -58.53 66.18
C GLY A 943 -5.09 -59.97 65.98
N ASN A 944 -6.30 -60.12 65.44
CA ASN A 944 -6.88 -61.43 65.16
C ASN A 944 -6.47 -61.90 63.77
N VAL A 945 -5.69 -62.98 63.70
CA VAL A 945 -5.35 -63.65 62.44
C VAL A 945 -6.09 -64.98 62.40
N THR A 946 -7.06 -65.12 61.49
CA THR A 946 -7.97 -66.27 61.44
C THR A 946 -7.92 -66.98 60.10
N ALA A 947 -8.00 -68.30 60.13
CA ALA A 947 -8.33 -69.12 58.96
C ALA A 947 -9.80 -69.56 59.13
N LYS A 948 -10.64 -69.32 58.13
CA LYS A 948 -12.08 -69.59 58.17
C LYS A 948 -12.41 -71.07 57.99
#